data_AF-A0AA41U349-F1
#
_entry.id   AF-A0AA41U349-F1
#
_cell.length_a   1.000
_cell.length_b   1.000
_cell.length_c   1.000
_cell.angle_alpha   90.00
_cell.angle_beta   90.00
_cell.angle_gamma   90.00
#
_symmetry.space_group_name_H-M   'P 1'
#
loop_
_entity.id
_entity.type
_entity.pdbx_description
1 polymer ?
#
loop_
_entity_poly.entity_id
_entity_poly.type
_entity_poly.pdbx_seq_one_letter_code
_entity_poly.pdbx_strand_id
1 'polypeptide(L)'
;MGIRVRRRPWIATSASLAALALAVLPATGASAAGTVPVPAPHIASNGTSSTTPPGAPGGEADDDVERLAKATSGSAADSKPGPISLTGNAGSDPGQGPSGPADPGTAPGIGRFAAPTAAPGCTLDEFAALNPAALADFLVRPDVKAGTCLRPFLWTYTPQLARVLTPAHLRAVLDRIAERAPAFDGTDSTNLYELWYFTHAALYIDWSANDVNLRIPAVLDPLSAAIDAYRANPQAFAATPDAAATMLEVVISAGTDTVRPRQLPLFARVFDAMNGSTPAWQLGAWQTAALESQKAAYNGMVYEPDAYRPAVAANPAYRASLKAFVGYTHLNTPATNGLLRNGIYEYGRIGLVPAVRPETVAGLADLLAGTESWYGKFSVVWSETAHWLEYYGVCKQYDVCKADTEALVFPQTYSFDNGDFVVHTGLDAATVEQLYYAAKQVKSQLLRVIGAESPLPGDPNQKLTVRLYQAMADYWKYQYFLYGYNTNNGGLYIEDGATFYTYQRVVPRDSKLTLEELFRHEYTHYLNGRYAVPGTFGQAPWYTDNRTTSFDEGTAEYFAGATRGEGVKLRKSLILKIIEDQPRNGRPSVQEILHFKYDDAGYFFRYYSYAGAFWSMLGRDHPDLLREMYGHLRSGNVAAFDGFLDRMSGPPYQAEYDAYLDQQIAAVDTLIVPTATYTPLPQLTATGPGYVQQVFAQSTWSHPSCTAVYDSHPRFTCRGQITANIASTEPGQIRKDMAATVDYFILNRAGAAMNNLADMNCHYADPQVWSNGRAATSSYTCEGPLRP
;
A
#
# COMPACT_ATOMS: atom_id res chain seq x y z
N MET A 1 -12.68 -51.61 -8.73
CA MET A 1 -12.53 -51.91 -7.28
C MET A 1 -11.87 -50.68 -6.67
N GLY A 2 -12.60 -49.69 -6.15
CA GLY A 2 -13.31 -49.71 -4.87
C GLY A 2 -12.27 -49.51 -3.76
N ILE A 3 -12.17 -48.39 -3.02
CA ILE A 3 -13.22 -47.77 -2.20
C ILE A 3 -12.85 -46.29 -1.93
N ARG A 4 -13.80 -45.37 -2.18
CA ARG A 4 -13.83 -43.98 -1.67
C ARG A 4 -14.58 -43.97 -0.34
N VAL A 5 -14.02 -43.37 0.70
CA VAL A 5 -14.74 -43.09 1.95
C VAL A 5 -15.22 -41.64 1.95
N ARG A 6 -16.55 -41.48 1.88
CA ARG A 6 -17.28 -40.24 2.18
C ARG A 6 -17.43 -40.11 3.70
N ARG A 7 -17.24 -38.90 4.25
CA ARG A 7 -17.84 -38.49 5.53
C ARG A 7 -18.84 -37.35 5.27
N ARG A 8 -20.05 -37.53 5.80
CA ARG A 8 -21.18 -36.58 5.83
C ARG A 8 -21.38 -36.09 7.28
N PRO A 9 -22.10 -34.97 7.47
CA PRO A 9 -22.00 -34.10 8.65
C PRO A 9 -22.90 -34.55 9.80
N TRP A 10 -22.58 -34.09 11.01
CA TRP A 10 -23.41 -34.28 12.20
C TRP A 10 -24.17 -33.01 12.56
N ILE A 11 -25.38 -33.26 13.05
CA ILE A 11 -26.52 -32.40 13.27
C ILE A 11 -26.39 -31.63 14.59
N ALA A 12 -26.91 -30.41 14.58
CA ALA A 12 -27.13 -29.57 15.75
C ALA A 12 -28.25 -30.13 16.63
N THR A 13 -28.04 -30.14 17.95
CA THR A 13 -29.09 -30.37 18.94
C THR A 13 -29.18 -29.19 19.89
N SER A 14 -30.32 -28.51 19.81
CA SER A 14 -30.82 -27.49 20.70
C SER A 14 -31.22 -28.09 22.06
N ALA A 15 -30.94 -27.38 23.15
CA ALA A 15 -31.60 -27.59 24.43
C ALA A 15 -32.00 -26.23 25.01
N SER A 16 -33.31 -26.07 25.21
CA SER A 16 -33.96 -24.93 25.85
C SER A 16 -34.16 -25.20 27.34
N LEU A 17 -34.18 -24.14 28.15
CA LEU A 17 -34.84 -23.92 29.47
C LEU A 17 -34.03 -22.82 30.20
N ALA A 18 -34.57 -21.83 30.90
CA ALA A 18 -35.91 -21.31 31.10
C ALA A 18 -35.76 -19.89 31.70
N ALA A 19 -36.83 -19.11 31.61
CA ALA A 19 -36.98 -17.73 32.06
C ALA A 19 -36.77 -17.50 33.57
N LEU A 20 -36.34 -16.29 33.93
CA LEU A 20 -36.90 -15.57 35.08
C LEU A 20 -36.98 -14.06 34.74
N ALA A 21 -38.18 -13.52 34.92
CA ALA A 21 -38.55 -12.12 34.73
C ALA A 21 -38.53 -11.36 36.07
N LEU A 22 -38.51 -10.01 36.00
CA LEU A 22 -38.82 -8.95 36.98
C LEU A 22 -37.72 -7.85 36.90
N ALA A 23 -37.97 -6.55 36.85
CA ALA A 23 -39.16 -5.73 36.78
C ALA A 23 -38.75 -4.33 36.28
N VAL A 24 -39.69 -3.65 35.62
CA VAL A 24 -39.64 -2.24 35.20
C VAL A 24 -39.98 -1.34 36.38
N LEU A 25 -39.36 -0.15 36.48
CA LEU A 25 -40.03 1.17 36.58
C LEU A 25 -39.01 2.34 36.60
N PRO A 26 -39.41 3.54 36.13
CA PRO A 26 -38.53 4.62 35.71
C PRO A 26 -38.38 5.72 36.77
N ALA A 27 -37.31 6.51 36.66
CA ALA A 27 -37.19 7.78 37.39
C ALA A 27 -36.95 8.93 36.40
N THR A 28 -37.99 9.73 36.25
CA THR A 28 -38.00 11.08 35.69
C THR A 28 -37.19 12.03 36.57
N GLY A 29 -36.41 12.92 35.96
CA GLY A 29 -35.80 14.06 36.64
C GLY A 29 -35.27 15.08 35.64
N ALA A 30 -36.04 16.14 35.40
CA ALA A 30 -35.68 17.27 34.57
C ALA A 30 -34.96 18.37 35.36
N SER A 31 -34.17 19.16 34.62
CA SER A 31 -33.80 20.57 34.84
C SER A 31 -32.65 20.88 35.81
N ALA A 32 -31.55 21.41 35.27
CA ALA A 32 -31.17 22.82 35.47
C ALA A 32 -29.96 23.20 34.59
N ALA A 33 -30.10 24.33 33.89
CA ALA A 33 -29.05 25.00 33.15
C ALA A 33 -27.96 25.51 34.11
N GLY A 34 -26.70 25.21 33.78
CA GLY A 34 -25.51 25.80 34.39
C GLY A 34 -24.55 26.21 33.28
N THR A 35 -24.57 27.49 32.95
CA THR A 35 -23.59 28.15 32.06
C THR A 35 -22.21 28.08 32.68
N VAL A 36 -21.28 27.36 32.05
CA VAL A 36 -19.84 27.42 32.37
C VAL A 36 -19.14 28.25 31.28
N PRO A 37 -18.28 29.23 31.63
CA PRO A 37 -17.74 30.16 30.65
C PRO A 37 -16.72 29.50 29.72
N VAL A 38 -16.85 29.77 28.43
CA VAL A 38 -15.84 29.50 27.39
C VAL A 38 -14.63 30.40 27.65
N PRO A 39 -13.39 29.88 27.80
CA PRO A 39 -12.21 30.72 27.75
C PRO A 39 -11.96 31.17 26.31
N ALA A 40 -11.81 32.48 26.12
CA ALA A 40 -11.44 33.10 24.85
C ALA A 40 -10.12 32.52 24.28
N PRO A 41 -9.93 32.49 22.95
CA PRO A 41 -8.72 31.97 22.35
C PRO A 41 -7.53 32.87 22.68
N HIS A 42 -6.54 32.31 23.38
CA HIS A 42 -5.25 32.96 23.56
C HIS A 42 -4.51 33.00 22.23
N ILE A 43 -4.48 34.18 21.62
CA ILE A 43 -3.48 34.56 20.62
C ILE A 43 -2.14 34.66 21.35
N ALA A 44 -1.28 33.65 21.20
CA ALA A 44 0.11 33.73 21.67
C ALA A 44 0.98 34.37 20.58
N SER A 45 1.48 35.55 20.90
CA SER A 45 2.47 36.32 20.16
C SER A 45 3.82 35.59 20.08
N ASN A 46 4.47 35.69 18.92
CA ASN A 46 5.84 35.25 18.65
C ASN A 46 6.87 35.67 19.72
N GLY A 47 7.73 34.74 20.13
CA GLY A 47 8.88 34.98 21.00
C GLY A 47 9.79 33.76 21.17
N THR A 48 10.61 33.49 20.16
CA THR A 48 11.95 32.84 20.20
C THR A 48 12.20 31.47 20.89
N SER A 49 12.89 30.61 20.11
CA SER A 49 13.63 29.38 20.45
C SER A 49 12.85 28.05 20.50
N SER A 50 12.41 27.57 19.34
CA SER A 50 12.11 26.15 19.13
C SER A 50 13.41 25.37 18.95
N THR A 51 13.74 24.53 19.93
CA THR A 51 14.64 23.39 19.71
C THR A 51 13.86 22.32 18.95
N THR A 52 14.22 22.12 17.69
CA THR A 52 13.69 21.05 16.85
C THR A 52 14.01 19.69 17.48
N PRO A 53 13.04 18.76 17.58
CA PRO A 53 13.36 17.38 17.95
C PRO A 53 14.32 16.79 16.90
N PRO A 54 15.38 16.07 17.29
CA PRO A 54 16.26 15.41 16.33
C PRO A 54 15.50 14.22 15.74
N GLY A 55 15.11 14.30 14.47
CA GLY A 55 14.47 13.18 13.77
C GLY A 55 13.41 13.56 12.72
N ALA A 56 12.96 14.82 12.65
CA ALA A 56 12.16 15.26 11.51
C ALA A 56 13.09 15.48 10.31
N PRO A 57 12.94 14.77 9.18
CA PRO A 57 13.54 15.21 7.93
C PRO A 57 13.07 16.65 7.69
N GLY A 58 13.98 17.54 7.25
CA GLY A 58 13.56 18.83 6.70
C GLY A 58 12.74 18.55 5.46
N GLY A 59 11.42 18.41 5.63
CA GLY A 59 10.52 17.95 4.59
C GLY A 59 10.37 19.01 3.51
N GLU A 60 10.75 18.66 2.29
CA GLU A 60 10.03 19.22 1.15
C GLU A 60 8.54 18.88 1.31
N ALA A 61 7.67 19.75 0.81
CA ALA A 61 6.24 19.47 0.70
C ALA A 61 6.06 18.26 -0.23
N ASP A 62 5.94 17.06 0.36
CA ASP A 62 5.63 15.83 -0.37
C ASP A 62 4.12 15.78 -0.61
N ASP A 63 3.73 16.10 -1.84
CA ASP A 63 2.34 16.12 -2.29
C ASP A 63 1.90 14.81 -2.91
N ASP A 64 2.82 13.87 -2.99
CA ASP A 64 2.60 12.67 -3.74
C ASP A 64 1.68 11.75 -2.94
N VAL A 65 0.75 11.11 -3.64
CA VAL A 65 -0.26 10.27 -2.99
C VAL A 65 0.13 8.81 -3.14
N GLU A 66 0.15 8.08 -2.03
CA GLU A 66 0.39 6.65 -2.04
C GLU A 66 -0.94 5.90 -2.17
N ARG A 67 -1.02 4.98 -3.14
CA ARG A 67 -2.16 4.05 -3.28
C ARG A 67 -1.79 2.60 -2.93
N LEU A 68 -0.51 2.31 -2.70
CA LEU A 68 0.04 0.95 -2.57
C LEU A 68 -0.20 0.28 -1.22
N ALA A 69 -0.76 0.96 -0.22
CA ALA A 69 -0.97 0.35 1.07
C ALA A 69 -2.11 -0.69 0.97
N LYS A 70 -1.77 -1.97 1.15
CA LYS A 70 -2.76 -3.02 1.38
C LYS A 70 -3.43 -2.74 2.72
N ALA A 71 -4.75 -2.92 2.78
CA ALA A 71 -5.49 -2.80 4.02
C ALA A 71 -4.83 -3.63 5.12
N THR A 72 -4.48 -2.97 6.22
CA THR A 72 -4.30 -3.65 7.49
C THR A 72 -5.71 -4.00 7.95
N SER A 73 -6.03 -5.30 8.04
CA SER A 73 -7.39 -5.74 8.34
C SER A 73 -7.88 -5.13 9.66
N GLY A 74 -8.74 -4.11 9.56
CA GLY A 74 -9.40 -3.49 10.69
C GLY A 74 -10.41 -4.46 11.30
N SER A 75 -10.13 -4.95 12.51
CA SER A 75 -11.09 -5.67 13.36
C SER A 75 -11.69 -6.98 12.80
N ALA A 76 -10.87 -7.90 12.28
CA ALA A 76 -11.17 -9.34 12.33
C ALA A 76 -9.89 -10.18 12.12
N ALA A 77 -9.46 -10.86 13.18
CA ALA A 77 -8.41 -11.90 13.20
C ALA A 77 -7.11 -11.58 12.43
N ASP A 78 -6.19 -10.85 13.06
CA ASP A 78 -4.73 -11.02 12.96
C ASP A 78 -4.23 -11.73 11.69
N SER A 79 -4.38 -11.06 10.54
CA SER A 79 -3.73 -11.49 9.31
C SER A 79 -2.22 -11.25 9.47
N LYS A 80 -1.55 -12.28 10.02
CA LYS A 80 -0.11 -12.45 10.28
C LYS A 80 0.79 -11.57 9.39
N PRO A 81 1.11 -10.31 9.77
CA PRO A 81 2.07 -9.54 9.01
C PRO A 81 3.44 -10.20 9.21
N GLY A 82 4.08 -10.60 8.11
CA GLY A 82 5.46 -11.08 8.13
C GLY A 82 6.46 -9.94 8.37
N PRO A 83 7.75 -10.26 8.52
CA PRO A 83 8.81 -9.25 8.55
C PRO A 83 8.81 -8.40 7.27
N ILE A 84 9.02 -7.09 7.44
CA ILE A 84 9.16 -6.14 6.34
C ILE A 84 10.59 -6.20 5.80
N SER A 85 10.77 -6.03 4.48
CA SER A 85 12.10 -5.91 3.85
C SER A 85 12.90 -4.73 4.40
N LEU A 86 14.23 -4.72 4.21
CA LEU A 86 15.08 -3.54 4.50
C LEU A 86 14.63 -2.28 3.76
N THR A 87 13.89 -2.44 2.65
CA THR A 87 13.35 -1.34 1.82
C THR A 87 11.93 -0.90 2.20
N GLY A 88 11.36 -1.38 3.31
CA GLY A 88 10.06 -0.93 3.81
C GLY A 88 8.83 -1.60 3.18
N ASN A 89 8.99 -2.42 2.13
CA ASN A 89 7.89 -3.19 1.57
C ASN A 89 7.58 -4.42 2.43
N ALA A 90 6.28 -4.62 2.73
CA ALA A 90 5.81 -5.90 3.28
C ALA A 90 6.23 -6.99 2.30
N GLY A 91 7.10 -7.91 2.73
CA GLY A 91 7.54 -9.01 1.89
C GLY A 91 6.32 -9.80 1.43
N SER A 92 5.93 -9.64 0.16
CA SER A 92 4.77 -10.29 -0.44
C SER A 92 5.09 -11.73 -0.84
N ASP A 93 5.85 -12.45 -0.02
CA ASP A 93 6.11 -13.87 -0.25
C ASP A 93 5.56 -14.73 0.90
N PRO A 94 4.24 -15.00 0.89
CA PRO A 94 3.63 -15.91 1.83
C PRO A 94 3.87 -17.36 1.36
N GLY A 95 4.90 -18.03 1.88
CA GLY A 95 4.92 -19.50 1.92
C GLY A 95 6.19 -20.21 1.42
N GLN A 96 7.17 -20.31 2.32
CA GLN A 96 8.08 -21.44 2.54
C GLN A 96 9.07 -21.90 1.45
N GLY A 97 10.10 -21.12 1.12
CA GLY A 97 11.37 -21.61 0.55
C GLY A 97 12.57 -20.83 1.11
N PRO A 98 13.82 -21.30 0.96
CA PRO A 98 14.98 -20.41 1.11
C PRO A 98 14.83 -19.20 0.19
N SER A 99 15.35 -18.04 0.60
CA SER A 99 15.35 -16.83 -0.25
C SER A 99 16.07 -17.11 -1.58
N GLY A 100 15.72 -16.40 -2.66
CA GLY A 100 16.48 -16.50 -3.93
C GLY A 100 17.90 -15.90 -3.80
N PRO A 101 18.70 -15.92 -4.88
CA PRO A 101 20.05 -15.35 -4.83
C PRO A 101 20.01 -13.87 -4.45
N ALA A 102 20.87 -13.46 -3.50
CA ALA A 102 21.10 -12.05 -3.25
C ALA A 102 21.79 -11.41 -4.48
N ASP A 103 21.36 -10.21 -4.87
CA ASP A 103 22.01 -9.48 -5.96
C ASP A 103 23.33 -8.87 -5.46
N PRO A 104 24.49 -9.05 -6.12
CA PRO A 104 25.80 -8.67 -5.58
C PRO A 104 26.10 -7.16 -5.72
N GLY A 105 25.07 -6.33 -5.86
CA GLY A 105 25.16 -4.95 -6.29
C GLY A 105 25.70 -3.94 -5.27
N THR A 106 26.64 -4.29 -4.37
CA THR A 106 27.36 -3.31 -3.51
C THR A 106 28.69 -3.86 -2.95
N ALA A 107 29.50 -4.57 -3.73
CA ALA A 107 30.93 -4.68 -3.44
C ALA A 107 31.68 -3.56 -4.19
N PRO A 108 32.47 -2.69 -3.52
CA PRO A 108 33.18 -1.63 -4.21
C PRO A 108 34.32 -2.22 -5.04
N GLY A 109 34.27 -1.97 -6.36
CA GLY A 109 35.42 -2.08 -7.25
C GLY A 109 35.62 -3.44 -7.91
N ILE A 110 34.89 -3.70 -8.99
CA ILE A 110 35.42 -4.57 -10.06
C ILE A 110 35.21 -3.83 -11.39
N GLY A 111 36.28 -3.20 -11.88
CA GLY A 111 36.31 -2.68 -13.24
C GLY A 111 36.03 -3.81 -14.23
N ARG A 112 35.39 -3.48 -15.37
CA ARG A 112 35.21 -4.42 -16.48
C ARG A 112 36.58 -4.89 -16.97
N PHE A 113 37.01 -6.07 -16.51
CA PHE A 113 38.11 -6.82 -17.10
C PHE A 113 37.55 -7.88 -18.04
N ALA A 114 38.28 -8.16 -19.13
CA ALA A 114 37.96 -9.23 -20.06
C ALA A 114 37.82 -10.58 -19.32
N ALA A 115 36.82 -11.37 -19.69
CA ALA A 115 36.51 -12.64 -19.04
C ALA A 115 37.73 -13.58 -19.11
N PRO A 116 38.29 -14.03 -17.96
CA PRO A 116 39.26 -15.10 -17.96
C PRO A 116 38.60 -16.39 -18.47
N THR A 117 39.39 -17.26 -19.11
CA THR A 117 38.98 -18.64 -19.38
C THR A 117 38.46 -19.28 -18.10
N ALA A 118 37.23 -19.79 -18.13
CA ALA A 118 36.60 -20.43 -16.98
C ALA A 118 37.49 -21.58 -16.46
N ALA A 119 37.68 -21.66 -15.13
CA ALA A 119 38.42 -22.74 -14.52
C ALA A 119 37.80 -24.11 -14.89
N PRO A 120 38.59 -25.19 -15.03
CA PRO A 120 38.05 -26.52 -15.34
C PRO A 120 36.98 -26.92 -14.33
N GLY A 121 35.75 -27.21 -14.78
CA GLY A 121 34.59 -27.51 -13.93
C GLY A 121 33.58 -26.35 -13.77
N CYS A 122 33.86 -25.16 -14.32
CA CYS A 122 32.98 -23.99 -14.24
C CYS A 122 31.98 -23.89 -15.42
N THR A 123 31.65 -25.02 -16.04
CA THR A 123 30.56 -25.15 -16.99
C THR A 123 29.52 -26.12 -16.45
N LEU A 124 28.24 -25.95 -16.81
CA LEU A 124 27.18 -26.83 -16.33
C LEU A 124 27.46 -28.31 -16.65
N ASP A 125 28.00 -28.60 -17.84
CA ASP A 125 28.29 -29.97 -18.27
C ASP A 125 29.39 -30.63 -17.43
N GLU A 126 30.48 -29.91 -17.18
CA GLU A 126 31.58 -30.41 -16.34
C GLU A 126 31.17 -30.51 -14.87
N PHE A 127 30.44 -29.51 -14.37
CA PHE A 127 29.95 -29.46 -13.00
C PHE A 127 28.98 -30.62 -12.73
N ALA A 128 28.02 -30.86 -13.64
CA ALA A 128 27.04 -31.93 -13.52
C ALA A 128 27.62 -33.35 -13.65
N ALA A 129 28.89 -33.49 -14.05
CA ALA A 129 29.60 -34.77 -14.13
C ALA A 129 30.37 -35.13 -12.84
N LEU A 130 30.46 -34.22 -11.88
CA LEU A 130 31.15 -34.45 -10.61
C LEU A 130 30.37 -35.45 -9.76
N ASN A 131 31.07 -36.43 -9.18
CA ASN A 131 30.51 -37.28 -8.14
C ASN A 131 30.51 -36.55 -6.78
N PRO A 132 29.87 -37.08 -5.72
CA PRO A 132 29.73 -36.37 -4.44
C PRO A 132 31.05 -35.86 -3.83
N ALA A 133 32.09 -36.69 -3.81
CA ALA A 133 33.39 -36.29 -3.26
C ALA A 133 34.09 -35.26 -4.16
N ALA A 134 34.07 -35.50 -5.48
CA ALA A 134 34.65 -34.59 -6.46
C ALA A 134 33.98 -33.21 -6.46
N LEU A 135 32.67 -33.13 -6.19
CA LEU A 135 31.96 -31.88 -6.02
C LEU A 135 32.43 -31.11 -4.77
N ALA A 136 32.52 -31.80 -3.63
CA ALA A 136 33.00 -31.18 -2.39
C ALA A 136 34.47 -30.73 -2.49
N ASP A 137 35.30 -31.45 -3.24
CA ASP A 137 36.69 -31.06 -3.56
C ASP A 137 36.76 -29.91 -4.56
N PHE A 138 35.86 -29.89 -5.55
CA PHE A 138 35.77 -28.81 -6.53
C PHE A 138 35.43 -27.46 -5.87
N LEU A 139 34.42 -27.45 -4.99
CA LEU A 139 33.95 -26.23 -4.34
C LEU A 139 34.99 -25.58 -3.40
N VAL A 140 36.02 -26.31 -2.98
CA VAL A 140 37.09 -25.79 -2.10
C VAL A 140 38.36 -25.40 -2.84
N ARG A 141 38.30 -25.36 -4.18
CA ARG A 141 39.44 -24.91 -4.97
C ARG A 141 39.54 -23.37 -4.96
N PRO A 142 40.74 -22.79 -4.81
CA PRO A 142 40.92 -21.34 -4.78
C PRO A 142 40.46 -20.61 -6.05
N ASP A 143 40.45 -21.29 -7.20
CA ASP A 143 40.03 -20.74 -8.50
C ASP A 143 38.52 -20.85 -8.75
N VAL A 144 37.77 -21.55 -7.88
CA VAL A 144 36.31 -21.63 -7.93
C VAL A 144 35.74 -20.52 -7.06
N LYS A 145 35.00 -19.60 -7.70
CA LYS A 145 34.35 -18.47 -7.04
C LYS A 145 32.87 -18.40 -7.35
N ALA A 146 32.05 -18.15 -6.33
CA ALA A 146 30.61 -18.16 -6.47
C ALA A 146 30.11 -17.23 -7.59
N GLY A 147 30.61 -16.00 -7.66
CA GLY A 147 30.14 -14.99 -8.62
C GLY A 147 30.52 -15.26 -10.08
N THR A 148 31.72 -15.81 -10.33
CA THR A 148 32.25 -15.98 -11.70
C THR A 148 32.15 -17.41 -12.23
N CYS A 149 32.20 -18.41 -11.34
CA CYS A 149 32.15 -19.83 -11.70
C CYS A 149 30.75 -20.42 -11.51
N LEU A 150 30.13 -20.26 -10.34
CA LEU A 150 28.90 -20.99 -9.98
C LEU A 150 27.61 -20.27 -10.43
N ARG A 151 27.55 -18.94 -10.22
CA ARG A 151 26.36 -18.10 -10.52
C ARG A 151 25.78 -18.30 -11.92
N PRO A 152 26.57 -18.47 -13.00
CA PRO A 152 26.02 -18.60 -14.36
C PRO A 152 25.04 -19.77 -14.57
N PHE A 153 25.10 -20.83 -13.75
CA PHE A 153 24.26 -22.02 -13.94
C PHE A 153 23.57 -22.53 -12.67
N LEU A 154 24.05 -22.18 -11.47
CA LEU A 154 23.66 -22.84 -10.23
C LEU A 154 22.25 -22.49 -9.72
N TRP A 155 21.67 -21.35 -10.14
CA TRP A 155 20.38 -20.85 -9.60
C TRP A 155 19.16 -21.19 -10.46
N THR A 156 19.38 -21.79 -11.63
CA THR A 156 18.30 -22.14 -12.55
C THR A 156 18.19 -23.65 -12.65
N TYR A 157 17.04 -24.20 -12.25
CA TYR A 157 16.81 -25.64 -12.35
C TYR A 157 16.98 -26.12 -13.80
N THR A 158 17.80 -27.15 -13.97
CA THR A 158 17.88 -27.94 -15.20
C THR A 158 18.01 -29.42 -14.85
N PRO A 159 17.51 -30.34 -15.69
CA PRO A 159 17.71 -31.78 -15.50
C PRO A 159 19.20 -32.19 -15.41
N GLN A 160 20.08 -31.41 -16.04
CA GLN A 160 21.53 -31.58 -15.97
C GLN A 160 22.06 -31.23 -14.58
N LEU A 161 21.69 -30.06 -14.05
CA LEU A 161 22.09 -29.63 -12.70
C LEU A 161 21.57 -30.60 -11.63
N ALA A 162 20.36 -31.15 -11.81
CA ALA A 162 19.76 -32.10 -10.88
C ALA A 162 20.65 -33.32 -10.58
N ARG A 163 21.59 -33.68 -11.48
CA ARG A 163 22.53 -34.80 -11.29
C ARG A 163 23.47 -34.63 -10.10
N VAL A 164 23.75 -33.38 -9.72
CA VAL A 164 24.58 -33.03 -8.55
C VAL A 164 23.77 -32.46 -7.40
N LEU A 165 22.44 -32.36 -7.54
CA LEU A 165 21.52 -31.96 -6.47
C LEU A 165 20.86 -33.20 -5.83
N THR A 166 21.69 -34.17 -5.43
CA THR A 166 21.21 -35.39 -4.76
C THR A 166 21.58 -35.38 -3.27
N PRO A 167 20.89 -36.15 -2.42
CA PRO A 167 21.23 -36.25 -1.00
C PRO A 167 22.70 -36.60 -0.75
N ALA A 168 23.31 -37.44 -1.58
CA ALA A 168 24.71 -37.82 -1.44
C ALA A 168 25.67 -36.64 -1.73
N HIS A 169 25.37 -35.84 -2.77
CA HIS A 169 26.18 -34.67 -3.11
C HIS A 169 26.09 -33.61 -2.03
N LEU A 170 24.87 -33.22 -1.63
CA LEU A 170 24.73 -32.21 -0.58
C LEU A 170 25.31 -32.71 0.75
N ARG A 171 25.14 -34.00 1.08
CA ARG A 171 25.80 -34.58 2.26
C ARG A 171 27.32 -34.41 2.23
N ALA A 172 27.97 -34.72 1.11
CA ALA A 172 29.42 -34.57 0.97
C ALA A 172 29.87 -33.12 1.14
N VAL A 173 29.09 -32.15 0.61
CA VAL A 173 29.34 -30.72 0.81
C VAL A 173 29.20 -30.32 2.27
N LEU A 174 28.14 -30.77 2.96
CA LEU A 174 27.91 -30.48 4.38
C LEU A 174 28.99 -31.08 5.29
N ASP A 175 29.43 -32.31 5.02
CA ASP A 175 30.53 -32.94 5.75
C ASP A 175 31.84 -32.14 5.54
N ARG A 176 32.10 -31.63 4.33
CA ARG A 176 33.24 -30.76 4.03
C ARG A 176 33.14 -29.38 4.71
N ILE A 177 31.95 -28.82 4.84
CA ILE A 177 31.73 -27.61 5.65
C ILE A 177 32.10 -27.88 7.11
N ALA A 178 31.59 -28.98 7.70
CA ALA A 178 31.84 -29.33 9.09
C ALA A 178 33.35 -29.56 9.36
N GLU A 179 34.07 -30.13 8.39
CA GLU A 179 35.53 -30.31 8.44
C GLU A 179 36.29 -28.97 8.49
N ARG A 180 35.87 -27.98 7.69
CA ARG A 180 36.60 -26.71 7.50
C ARG A 180 36.17 -25.61 8.45
N ALA A 181 34.94 -25.64 8.93
CA ALA A 181 34.37 -24.64 9.84
C ALA A 181 35.27 -24.27 11.04
N PRO A 182 35.91 -25.23 11.75
CA PRO A 182 36.81 -24.91 12.86
C PRO A 182 38.05 -24.10 12.50
N ALA A 183 38.48 -24.11 11.22
CA ALA A 183 39.66 -23.41 10.73
C ALA A 183 39.32 -22.07 10.03
N PHE A 184 38.04 -21.67 9.99
CA PHE A 184 37.65 -20.38 9.43
C PHE A 184 38.34 -19.22 10.17
N ASP A 185 38.99 -18.34 9.41
CA ASP A 185 39.80 -17.23 9.92
C ASP A 185 39.11 -15.86 9.79
N GLY A 186 37.85 -15.85 9.35
CA GLY A 186 37.09 -14.63 9.06
C GLY A 186 37.23 -14.16 7.60
N THR A 187 37.97 -14.89 6.76
CA THR A 187 38.13 -14.63 5.32
C THR A 187 37.73 -15.85 4.51
N ASP A 188 37.48 -15.69 3.22
CA ASP A 188 37.17 -16.81 2.32
C ASP A 188 38.42 -17.59 1.85
N SER A 189 39.48 -17.62 2.66
CA SER A 189 40.72 -18.37 2.37
C SER A 189 40.52 -19.88 2.28
N THR A 190 39.42 -20.38 2.86
CA THR A 190 39.07 -21.82 2.91
C THR A 190 37.93 -22.20 1.96
N ASN A 191 37.42 -21.25 1.15
CA ASN A 191 36.27 -21.41 0.25
C ASN A 191 35.01 -21.94 0.96
N LEU A 192 34.82 -21.53 2.23
CA LEU A 192 33.60 -21.84 2.97
C LEU A 192 32.40 -21.11 2.39
N TYR A 193 32.60 -19.93 1.78
CA TYR A 193 31.53 -19.21 1.11
C TYR A 193 30.95 -20.04 -0.05
N GLU A 194 31.78 -20.59 -0.94
CA GLU A 194 31.29 -21.40 -2.07
C GLU A 194 30.53 -22.67 -1.64
N LEU A 195 30.97 -23.32 -0.56
CA LEU A 195 30.27 -24.49 -0.02
C LEU A 195 28.86 -24.12 0.49
N TRP A 196 28.75 -23.01 1.22
CA TRP A 196 27.46 -22.51 1.70
C TRP A 196 26.59 -21.96 0.56
N TYR A 197 27.19 -21.31 -0.43
CA TYR A 197 26.51 -20.83 -1.63
C TYR A 197 25.88 -21.98 -2.43
N PHE A 198 26.61 -23.09 -2.60
CA PHE A 198 26.06 -24.32 -3.18
C PHE A 198 24.93 -24.90 -2.33
N THR A 199 25.13 -24.98 -1.01
CA THR A 199 24.13 -25.50 -0.06
C THR A 199 22.82 -24.71 -0.16
N HIS A 200 22.91 -23.39 -0.16
CA HIS A 200 21.77 -22.49 -0.33
C HIS A 200 21.07 -22.74 -1.67
N ALA A 201 21.79 -22.71 -2.80
CA ALA A 201 21.19 -22.95 -4.11
C ALA A 201 20.51 -24.33 -4.21
N ALA A 202 21.13 -25.37 -3.63
CA ALA A 202 20.55 -26.72 -3.61
C ALA A 202 19.22 -26.75 -2.84
N LEU A 203 19.15 -26.11 -1.67
CA LEU A 203 17.92 -26.03 -0.86
C LEU A 203 16.84 -25.16 -1.54
N TYR A 204 17.24 -24.10 -2.23
CA TYR A 204 16.34 -23.25 -3.02
C TYR A 204 15.73 -24.02 -4.21
N ILE A 205 16.54 -24.80 -4.92
CA ILE A 205 16.07 -25.62 -6.04
C ILE A 205 15.18 -26.77 -5.54
N ASP A 206 15.56 -27.44 -4.45
CA ASP A 206 14.70 -28.45 -3.80
C ASP A 206 13.32 -27.91 -3.44
N TRP A 207 13.24 -26.63 -3.06
CA TRP A 207 11.97 -25.97 -2.83
C TRP A 207 11.16 -25.69 -4.10
N SER A 208 11.83 -25.17 -5.14
CA SER A 208 11.14 -24.67 -6.33
C SER A 208 10.87 -25.73 -7.39
N ALA A 209 11.57 -26.88 -7.36
CA ALA A 209 11.47 -27.95 -8.34
C ALA A 209 11.09 -29.29 -7.71
N ASN A 210 10.06 -29.95 -8.26
CA ASN A 210 9.54 -31.23 -7.73
C ASN A 210 10.48 -32.43 -7.94
N ASP A 211 11.49 -32.31 -8.80
CA ASP A 211 12.37 -33.42 -9.19
C ASP A 211 13.59 -33.59 -8.27
N VAL A 212 13.77 -32.66 -7.31
CA VAL A 212 14.84 -32.70 -6.31
C VAL A 212 14.21 -33.02 -4.95
N ASN A 213 14.90 -33.87 -4.16
CA ASN A 213 14.45 -34.23 -2.82
C ASN A 213 15.65 -34.30 -1.86
N LEU A 214 15.89 -33.20 -1.16
CA LEU A 214 16.96 -32.96 -0.21
C LEU A 214 16.43 -32.80 1.22
N ARG A 215 15.12 -32.57 1.40
CA ARG A 215 14.45 -32.46 2.72
C ARG A 215 14.22 -33.82 3.39
N ILE A 216 15.31 -34.55 3.60
CA ILE A 216 15.31 -35.85 4.29
C ILE A 216 16.27 -35.83 5.49
N PRO A 217 16.03 -36.64 6.54
CA PRO A 217 16.89 -36.64 7.74
C PRO A 217 18.38 -36.84 7.45
N ALA A 218 18.71 -37.66 6.44
CA ALA A 218 20.09 -37.92 6.03
C ALA A 218 20.86 -36.68 5.53
N VAL A 219 20.16 -35.59 5.20
CA VAL A 219 20.71 -34.28 4.79
C VAL A 219 20.47 -33.23 5.87
N LEU A 220 19.28 -33.18 6.48
CA LEU A 220 18.91 -32.13 7.43
C LEU A 220 19.63 -32.24 8.78
N ASP A 221 19.95 -33.45 9.25
CA ASP A 221 20.76 -33.63 10.46
C ASP A 221 22.22 -33.17 10.23
N PRO A 222 22.90 -33.55 9.13
CA PRO A 222 24.21 -32.99 8.75
C PRO A 222 24.20 -31.49 8.52
N LEU A 223 23.13 -30.95 7.92
CA LEU A 223 22.99 -29.51 7.76
C LEU A 223 22.99 -28.81 9.11
N SER A 224 22.22 -29.33 10.08
CA SER A 224 22.23 -28.82 11.45
C SER A 224 23.62 -28.90 12.09
N ALA A 225 24.32 -30.03 11.91
CA ALA A 225 25.68 -30.23 12.45
C ALA A 225 26.72 -29.29 11.81
N ALA A 226 26.62 -29.03 10.50
CA ALA A 226 27.49 -28.09 9.78
C ALA A 226 27.26 -26.64 10.24
N ILE A 227 26.00 -26.25 10.45
CA ILE A 227 25.65 -24.93 11.04
C ILE A 227 26.24 -24.81 12.44
N ASP A 228 26.11 -25.85 13.27
CA ASP A 228 26.67 -25.84 14.63
C ASP A 228 28.20 -25.76 14.64
N ALA A 229 28.87 -26.48 13.75
CA ALA A 229 30.33 -26.42 13.60
C ALA A 229 30.80 -25.03 13.18
N TYR A 230 30.13 -24.40 12.20
CA TYR A 230 30.46 -23.05 11.76
C TYR A 230 30.20 -22.02 12.87
N ARG A 231 29.02 -22.09 13.51
CA ARG A 231 28.65 -21.23 14.64
C ARG A 231 29.66 -21.31 15.78
N ALA A 232 30.21 -22.48 16.08
CA ALA A 232 31.16 -22.64 17.17
C ALA A 232 32.48 -21.87 16.95
N ASN A 233 32.83 -21.51 15.71
CA ASN A 233 34.04 -20.75 15.42
C ASN A 233 33.91 -19.28 15.89
N PRO A 234 34.88 -18.73 16.66
CA PRO A 234 34.90 -17.32 17.04
C PRO A 234 34.88 -16.34 15.86
N GLN A 235 35.57 -16.65 14.77
CA GLN A 235 35.69 -15.81 13.57
C GLN A 235 34.45 -15.86 12.66
N ALA A 236 33.51 -16.78 12.89
CA ALA A 236 32.24 -16.82 12.15
C ALA A 236 31.41 -15.52 12.34
N PHE A 237 31.67 -14.77 13.41
CA PHE A 237 31.00 -13.51 13.73
C PHE A 237 31.93 -12.30 13.61
N ALA A 238 33.05 -12.44 12.89
CA ALA A 238 33.96 -11.33 12.62
C ALA A 238 33.26 -10.24 11.78
N ALA A 239 33.65 -8.98 12.01
CA ALA A 239 33.14 -7.84 11.26
C ALA A 239 33.87 -7.66 9.91
N THR A 240 34.08 -8.75 9.17
CA THR A 240 34.68 -8.75 7.82
C THR A 240 33.61 -8.95 6.75
N PRO A 241 33.80 -8.45 5.51
CA PRO A 241 32.88 -8.72 4.41
C PRO A 241 32.66 -10.21 4.14
N ASP A 242 33.73 -11.02 4.19
CA ASP A 242 33.67 -12.47 3.90
C ASP A 242 32.91 -13.25 4.99
N ALA A 243 33.13 -12.93 6.27
CA ALA A 243 32.36 -13.53 7.36
C ALA A 243 30.89 -13.11 7.29
N ALA A 244 30.59 -11.86 6.94
CA ALA A 244 29.23 -11.37 6.77
C ALA A 244 28.51 -12.10 5.61
N ALA A 245 29.17 -12.23 4.45
CA ALA A 245 28.64 -12.93 3.29
C ALA A 245 28.40 -14.42 3.58
N THR A 246 29.37 -15.09 4.22
CA THR A 246 29.23 -16.50 4.60
C THR A 246 28.13 -16.70 5.64
N MET A 247 28.03 -15.83 6.65
CA MET A 247 26.96 -15.90 7.66
C MET A 247 25.57 -15.74 7.04
N LEU A 248 25.42 -14.88 6.03
CA LEU A 248 24.15 -14.75 5.31
C LEU A 248 23.72 -16.09 4.70
N GLU A 249 24.62 -16.77 3.98
CA GLU A 249 24.33 -18.08 3.40
C GLU A 249 24.00 -19.14 4.47
N VAL A 250 24.71 -19.10 5.61
CA VAL A 250 24.46 -19.99 6.76
C VAL A 250 23.07 -19.75 7.34
N VAL A 251 22.68 -18.50 7.57
CA VAL A 251 21.37 -18.15 8.16
C VAL A 251 20.23 -18.52 7.22
N ILE A 252 20.38 -18.28 5.91
CA ILE A 252 19.37 -18.70 4.93
C ILE A 252 19.20 -20.22 4.96
N SER A 253 20.30 -20.97 4.97
CA SER A 253 20.29 -22.43 5.09
C SER A 253 19.68 -22.90 6.42
N ALA A 254 19.95 -22.18 7.52
CA ALA A 254 19.36 -22.42 8.83
C ALA A 254 17.85 -22.14 8.89
N GLY A 255 17.34 -21.32 7.96
CA GLY A 255 15.93 -21.02 7.78
C GLY A 255 15.11 -22.17 7.18
N THR A 256 15.75 -23.24 6.69
CA THR A 256 15.09 -24.44 6.15
C THR A 256 14.13 -25.05 7.15
N ASP A 257 12.96 -25.48 6.67
CA ASP A 257 11.97 -26.17 7.46
C ASP A 257 12.54 -27.41 8.15
N THR A 258 12.06 -27.71 9.35
CA THR A 258 12.53 -28.75 10.28
C THR A 258 13.94 -28.55 10.87
N VAL A 259 14.83 -27.82 10.19
CA VAL A 259 16.14 -27.40 10.73
C VAL A 259 15.97 -26.20 11.66
N ARG A 260 15.15 -25.24 11.24
CA ARG A 260 14.92 -23.96 11.92
C ARG A 260 14.72 -24.01 13.44
N PRO A 261 13.90 -24.93 14.02
CA PRO A 261 13.71 -24.99 15.47
C PRO A 261 14.99 -25.27 16.26
N ARG A 262 16.00 -25.91 15.63
CA ARG A 262 17.30 -26.22 16.27
C ARG A 262 18.27 -25.04 16.23
N GLN A 263 18.02 -24.05 15.37
CA GLN A 263 18.96 -22.96 15.06
C GLN A 263 18.73 -21.66 15.83
N LEU A 264 17.84 -21.66 16.83
CA LEU A 264 17.61 -20.50 17.72
C LEU A 264 18.89 -19.88 18.30
N PRO A 265 19.91 -20.66 18.74
CA PRO A 265 21.11 -20.04 19.27
C PRO A 265 22.10 -19.54 18.19
N LEU A 266 21.88 -19.87 16.90
CA LEU A 266 22.51 -19.12 15.79
C LEU A 266 21.87 -17.74 15.67
N PHE A 267 20.53 -17.70 15.55
CA PHE A 267 19.78 -16.45 15.40
C PHE A 267 20.03 -15.47 16.56
N ALA A 268 20.07 -15.98 17.79
CA ALA A 268 20.42 -15.19 18.97
C ALA A 268 21.78 -14.49 18.82
N ARG A 269 22.80 -15.22 18.34
CA ARG A 269 24.16 -14.68 18.17
C ARG A 269 24.26 -13.72 16.99
N VAL A 270 23.46 -13.92 15.93
CA VAL A 270 23.31 -12.94 14.83
C VAL A 270 22.72 -11.64 15.36
N PHE A 271 21.67 -11.70 16.19
CA PHE A 271 21.12 -10.52 16.84
C PHE A 271 22.18 -9.83 17.71
N ASP A 272 22.87 -10.57 18.57
CA ASP A 272 23.92 -10.00 19.44
C ASP A 272 25.07 -9.34 18.65
N ALA A 273 25.44 -9.88 17.48
CA ALA A 273 26.47 -9.30 16.61
C ALA A 273 26.10 -7.89 16.12
N MET A 274 24.81 -7.56 16.07
CA MET A 274 24.29 -6.25 15.65
C MET A 274 24.29 -5.21 16.78
N ASN A 275 24.78 -5.53 17.98
CA ASN A 275 24.71 -4.66 19.17
C ASN A 275 25.58 -3.38 19.14
N GLY A 276 26.38 -3.18 18.09
CA GLY A 276 27.21 -1.98 17.93
C GLY A 276 28.61 -2.06 18.57
N SER A 277 28.94 -3.16 19.26
CA SER A 277 30.30 -3.38 19.81
C SER A 277 31.37 -3.62 18.73
N THR A 278 30.95 -3.98 17.51
CA THR A 278 31.80 -4.12 16.34
C THR A 278 31.15 -3.42 15.13
N PRO A 279 31.91 -3.16 14.04
CA PRO A 279 31.35 -2.61 12.79
C PRO A 279 30.43 -3.57 12.00
N ALA A 280 30.13 -4.78 12.50
CA ALA A 280 29.34 -5.78 11.77
C ALA A 280 27.99 -5.22 11.28
N TRP A 281 27.30 -4.41 12.11
CA TRP A 281 26.01 -3.82 11.79
C TRP A 281 26.02 -2.88 10.55
N GLN A 282 27.19 -2.39 10.14
CA GLN A 282 27.35 -1.51 8.99
C GLN A 282 27.42 -2.28 7.67
N LEU A 283 27.64 -3.60 7.72
CA LEU A 283 27.76 -4.45 6.54
C LEU A 283 26.37 -4.93 6.08
N GLY A 284 26.03 -4.70 4.81
CA GLY A 284 24.72 -5.08 4.25
C GLY A 284 24.40 -6.57 4.37
N ALA A 285 25.41 -7.44 4.29
CA ALA A 285 25.23 -8.89 4.47
C ALA A 285 24.83 -9.26 5.91
N TRP A 286 25.37 -8.56 6.93
CA TRP A 286 24.93 -8.73 8.33
C TRP A 286 23.52 -8.20 8.57
N GLN A 287 23.18 -7.06 7.97
CA GLN A 287 21.81 -6.53 8.01
C GLN A 287 20.81 -7.53 7.40
N THR A 288 21.18 -8.14 6.27
CA THR A 288 20.36 -9.17 5.62
C THR A 288 20.31 -10.45 6.45
N ALA A 289 21.41 -10.89 7.05
CA ALA A 289 21.41 -12.06 7.95
C ALA A 289 20.51 -11.85 9.17
N ALA A 290 20.47 -10.65 9.74
CA ALA A 290 19.52 -10.31 10.80
C ALA A 290 18.07 -10.37 10.31
N LEU A 291 17.78 -9.85 9.11
CA LEU A 291 16.45 -9.96 8.49
C LEU A 291 16.05 -11.42 8.25
N GLU A 292 16.93 -12.25 7.68
CA GLU A 292 16.66 -13.67 7.44
C GLU A 292 16.44 -14.45 8.75
N SER A 293 17.13 -14.07 9.83
CA SER A 293 16.88 -14.61 11.18
C SER A 293 15.48 -14.24 11.71
N GLN A 294 15.00 -13.03 11.41
CA GLN A 294 13.63 -12.60 11.75
C GLN A 294 12.57 -13.30 10.88
N LYS A 295 12.83 -13.48 9.58
CA LYS A 295 11.99 -14.29 8.68
C LYS A 295 11.90 -15.73 9.14
N ALA A 296 13.01 -16.31 9.58
CA ALA A 296 13.03 -17.62 10.19
C ALA A 296 12.11 -17.65 11.44
N ALA A 297 12.21 -16.67 12.34
CA ALA A 297 11.34 -16.58 13.51
C ALA A 297 9.85 -16.59 13.15
N TYR A 298 9.46 -15.76 12.19
CA TYR A 298 8.11 -15.71 11.66
C TYR A 298 7.67 -17.06 11.08
N ASN A 299 8.47 -17.63 10.17
CA ASN A 299 8.15 -18.89 9.50
C ASN A 299 8.01 -20.04 10.49
N GLY A 300 8.86 -20.10 11.51
CA GLY A 300 8.76 -21.06 12.60
C GLY A 300 7.45 -20.95 13.37
N MET A 301 7.07 -19.74 13.79
CA MET A 301 5.85 -19.49 14.56
C MET A 301 4.56 -19.75 13.78
N VAL A 302 4.59 -19.51 12.46
CA VAL A 302 3.42 -19.52 11.58
C VAL A 302 3.20 -20.84 10.87
N TYR A 303 4.26 -21.45 10.34
CA TYR A 303 4.18 -22.64 9.47
C TYR A 303 4.72 -23.91 10.13
N GLU A 304 5.54 -23.81 11.18
CA GLU A 304 6.06 -24.96 11.94
C GLU A 304 5.79 -24.87 13.45
N PRO A 305 4.56 -24.50 13.87
CA PRO A 305 4.29 -24.16 15.27
C PRO A 305 4.56 -25.33 16.24
N ASP A 306 4.34 -26.57 15.82
CA ASP A 306 4.45 -27.76 16.68
C ASP A 306 5.88 -28.03 17.13
N ALA A 307 6.87 -27.78 16.25
CA ALA A 307 8.28 -27.93 16.57
C ALA A 307 8.90 -26.63 17.09
N TYR A 308 8.52 -25.48 16.53
CA TYR A 308 9.16 -24.20 16.82
C TYR A 308 8.73 -23.61 18.17
N ARG A 309 7.44 -23.68 18.54
CA ARG A 309 6.95 -23.07 19.78
C ARG A 309 7.56 -23.69 21.04
N PRO A 310 7.68 -25.03 21.17
CA PRO A 310 8.40 -25.64 22.28
C PRO A 310 9.89 -25.26 22.31
N ALA A 311 10.54 -25.19 21.15
CA ALA A 311 11.94 -24.78 21.05
C ALA A 311 12.15 -23.35 21.55
N VAL A 312 11.30 -22.40 21.14
CA VAL A 312 11.32 -21.00 21.62
C VAL A 312 11.08 -20.93 23.13
N ALA A 313 10.13 -21.70 23.66
CA ALA A 313 9.85 -21.74 25.10
C ALA A 313 11.05 -22.25 25.90
N ALA A 314 11.77 -23.24 25.37
CA ALA A 314 12.95 -23.82 26.01
C ALA A 314 14.22 -22.95 25.91
N ASN A 315 14.22 -21.88 25.12
CA ASN A 315 15.43 -21.11 24.78
C ASN A 315 15.38 -19.67 25.32
N PRO A 316 15.67 -19.43 26.61
CA PRO A 316 15.61 -18.09 27.21
C PRO A 316 16.66 -17.14 26.63
N ALA A 317 17.82 -17.63 26.21
CA ALA A 317 18.86 -16.82 25.59
C ALA A 317 18.38 -16.18 24.28
N TYR A 318 17.72 -16.96 23.41
CA TYR A 318 17.13 -16.44 22.18
C TYR A 318 16.08 -15.34 22.45
N ARG A 319 15.19 -15.55 23.42
CA ARG A 319 14.19 -14.53 23.79
C ARG A 319 14.84 -13.26 24.32
N ALA A 320 15.88 -13.39 25.15
CA ALA A 320 16.63 -12.27 25.70
C ALA A 320 17.38 -11.48 24.61
N SER A 321 18.07 -12.15 23.69
CA SER A 321 18.77 -11.50 22.56
C SER A 321 17.78 -10.75 21.66
N LEU A 322 16.62 -11.34 21.35
CA LEU A 322 15.61 -10.66 20.54
C LEU A 322 14.99 -9.45 21.26
N LYS A 323 14.74 -9.53 22.57
CA LYS A 323 14.33 -8.36 23.38
C LYS A 323 15.40 -7.26 23.35
N ALA A 324 16.66 -7.63 23.53
CA ALA A 324 17.79 -6.69 23.54
C ALA A 324 18.01 -6.01 22.18
N PHE A 325 17.76 -6.74 21.09
CA PHE A 325 17.89 -6.24 19.72
C PHE A 325 17.08 -4.96 19.47
N VAL A 326 15.90 -4.85 20.09
CA VAL A 326 15.03 -3.66 19.98
C VAL A 326 15.69 -2.41 20.58
N GLY A 327 16.66 -2.56 21.50
CA GLY A 327 17.37 -1.44 22.12
C GLY A 327 18.64 -0.99 21.39
N TYR A 328 18.95 -1.55 20.21
CA TYR A 328 20.15 -1.21 19.44
C TYR A 328 19.92 0.08 18.64
N THR A 329 19.99 1.22 19.34
CA THR A 329 19.59 2.53 18.81
C THR A 329 20.38 3.01 17.60
N HIS A 330 21.62 2.54 17.40
CA HIS A 330 22.41 2.82 16.19
C HIS A 330 21.82 2.20 14.91
N LEU A 331 20.89 1.25 15.03
CA LEU A 331 20.12 0.72 13.89
C LEU A 331 18.95 1.62 13.49
N ASN A 332 18.72 2.76 14.16
CA ASN A 332 17.70 3.72 13.76
C ASN A 332 18.18 4.61 12.61
N THR A 333 18.43 3.99 11.46
CA THR A 333 18.77 4.67 10.20
C THR A 333 17.75 4.28 9.14
N PRO A 334 17.61 5.06 8.04
CA PRO A 334 16.73 4.68 6.93
C PRO A 334 17.00 3.28 6.36
N ALA A 335 18.24 2.78 6.43
CA ALA A 335 18.61 1.47 5.90
C ALA A 335 18.33 0.30 6.87
N THR A 336 18.20 0.57 8.17
CA THR A 336 18.18 -0.49 9.21
C THR A 336 17.02 -0.39 10.21
N ASN A 337 16.23 0.69 10.20
CA ASN A 337 15.10 0.86 11.12
C ASN A 337 14.03 -0.24 10.97
N GLY A 338 13.86 -0.81 9.77
CA GLY A 338 12.98 -1.94 9.51
C GLY A 338 13.34 -3.18 10.34
N LEU A 339 14.63 -3.38 10.64
CA LEU A 339 15.08 -4.46 11.51
C LEU A 339 14.60 -4.27 12.95
N LEU A 340 14.60 -3.04 13.48
CA LEU A 340 14.11 -2.75 14.83
C LEU A 340 12.60 -3.00 14.92
N ARG A 341 11.84 -2.53 13.92
CA ARG A 341 10.41 -2.81 13.77
C ARG A 341 10.12 -4.31 13.73
N ASN A 342 10.86 -5.06 12.93
CA ASN A 342 10.68 -6.51 12.85
C ASN A 342 11.05 -7.19 14.19
N GLY A 343 12.11 -6.72 14.86
CA GLY A 343 12.52 -7.24 16.16
C GLY A 343 11.41 -7.16 17.21
N ILE A 344 10.70 -6.03 17.30
CA ILE A 344 9.56 -5.90 18.23
C ILE A 344 8.37 -6.77 17.81
N TYR A 345 8.11 -6.93 16.51
CA TYR A 345 7.09 -7.88 16.03
C TYR A 345 7.40 -9.31 16.40
N GLU A 346 8.62 -9.77 16.12
CA GLU A 346 9.04 -11.13 16.45
C GLU A 346 9.03 -11.36 17.97
N TYR A 347 9.50 -10.39 18.76
CA TYR A 347 9.45 -10.49 20.22
C TYR A 347 8.00 -10.58 20.74
N GLY A 348 7.11 -9.70 20.26
CA GLY A 348 5.70 -9.73 20.61
C GLY A 348 5.03 -11.06 20.23
N ARG A 349 5.33 -11.60 19.04
CA ARG A 349 4.78 -12.88 18.56
C ARG A 349 5.16 -14.07 19.41
N ILE A 350 6.31 -14.05 20.11
CA ILE A 350 6.68 -15.10 21.07
C ILE A 350 5.61 -15.29 22.14
N GLY A 351 4.92 -14.23 22.54
CA GLY A 351 3.83 -14.29 23.52
C GLY A 351 2.58 -15.06 23.06
N LEU A 352 2.50 -15.43 21.77
CA LEU A 352 1.51 -16.39 21.29
C LEU A 352 1.73 -17.78 21.89
N VAL A 353 2.95 -18.10 22.32
CA VAL A 353 3.28 -19.33 23.06
C VAL A 353 2.83 -19.20 24.51
N PRO A 354 1.83 -19.97 24.98
CA PRO A 354 1.24 -19.77 26.31
C PRO A 354 2.24 -19.83 27.47
N ALA A 355 3.26 -20.69 27.37
CA ALA A 355 4.24 -20.91 28.43
C ALA A 355 5.14 -19.68 28.71
N VAL A 356 5.35 -18.81 27.71
CA VAL A 356 6.22 -17.62 27.83
C VAL A 356 5.45 -16.30 27.67
N ARG A 357 4.13 -16.36 27.46
CA ARG A 357 3.29 -15.15 27.33
C ARG A 357 3.46 -14.16 28.48
N PRO A 358 3.45 -14.55 29.77
CA PRO A 358 3.64 -13.59 30.86
C PRO A 358 4.99 -12.88 30.80
N GLU A 359 6.06 -13.61 30.46
CA GLU A 359 7.42 -13.06 30.27
C GLU A 359 7.45 -12.07 29.09
N THR A 360 6.83 -12.43 27.97
CA THR A 360 6.76 -11.56 26.78
C THR A 360 5.99 -10.27 27.07
N VAL A 361 4.81 -10.36 27.68
CA VAL A 361 3.99 -9.17 28.00
C VAL A 361 4.72 -8.25 28.98
N ALA A 362 5.35 -8.80 30.02
CA ALA A 362 6.19 -8.01 30.93
C ALA A 362 7.36 -7.35 30.19
N GLY A 363 8.01 -8.09 29.28
CA GLY A 363 9.10 -7.53 28.49
C GLY A 363 8.67 -6.47 27.48
N LEU A 364 7.47 -6.56 26.91
CA LEU A 364 6.88 -5.50 26.08
C LEU A 364 6.59 -4.25 26.90
N ALA A 365 6.10 -4.42 28.13
CA ALA A 365 5.89 -3.31 29.05
C ALA A 365 7.21 -2.61 29.41
N ASP A 366 8.28 -3.37 29.66
CA ASP A 366 9.62 -2.80 29.87
C ASP A 366 10.11 -2.04 28.62
N LEU A 367 9.89 -2.61 27.44
CA LEU A 367 10.28 -2.01 26.16
C LEU A 367 9.46 -0.75 25.85
N LEU A 368 8.26 -0.58 26.38
CA LEU A 368 7.43 0.60 26.09
C LEU A 368 8.14 1.90 26.53
N ALA A 369 8.65 1.93 27.76
CA ALA A 369 9.40 3.07 28.27
C ALA A 369 10.75 3.26 27.54
N GLY A 370 11.43 2.15 27.21
CA GLY A 370 12.68 2.19 26.45
C GLY A 370 12.48 2.77 25.06
N THR A 371 11.53 2.25 24.30
CA THR A 371 11.23 2.69 22.92
C THR A 371 10.73 4.13 22.89
N GLU A 372 9.99 4.58 23.90
CA GLU A 372 9.62 5.98 24.04
C GLU A 372 10.85 6.88 24.23
N SER A 373 11.78 6.48 25.11
CA SER A 373 13.00 7.24 25.36
C SER A 373 13.99 7.22 24.20
N TRP A 374 14.10 6.11 23.47
CA TRP A 374 15.10 5.91 22.42
C TRP A 374 14.66 6.44 21.07
N TYR A 375 13.38 6.26 20.74
CA TYR A 375 12.83 6.51 19.41
C TYR A 375 11.72 7.57 19.41
N GLY A 376 11.19 7.92 20.59
CA GLY A 376 10.08 8.85 20.75
C GLY A 376 8.72 8.15 20.79
N LYS A 377 7.79 8.73 21.56
CA LYS A 377 6.38 8.32 21.59
C LYS A 377 5.78 8.42 20.17
N PHE A 378 5.01 7.41 19.78
CA PHE A 378 4.45 7.23 18.43
C PHE A 378 5.46 6.99 17.29
N SER A 379 6.74 6.79 17.60
CA SER A 379 7.66 6.21 16.60
C SER A 379 7.16 4.83 16.14
N VAL A 380 7.64 4.35 14.99
CA VAL A 380 7.32 3.01 14.49
C VAL A 380 7.57 1.94 15.57
N VAL A 381 8.76 1.94 16.19
CA VAL A 381 9.12 0.93 17.20
C VAL A 381 8.26 1.02 18.46
N TRP A 382 7.96 2.24 18.94
CA TRP A 382 7.05 2.44 20.08
C TRP A 382 5.63 1.98 19.75
N SER A 383 5.14 2.33 18.56
CA SER A 383 3.79 2.01 18.09
C SER A 383 3.56 0.51 18.03
N GLU A 384 4.58 -0.24 17.60
CA GLU A 384 4.49 -1.70 17.56
C GLU A 384 4.56 -2.35 18.94
N THR A 385 5.29 -1.74 19.88
CA THR A 385 5.25 -2.17 21.28
C THR A 385 3.86 -1.99 21.86
N ALA A 386 3.27 -0.80 21.65
CA ALA A 386 1.91 -0.49 22.07
C ALA A 386 0.86 -1.39 21.40
N HIS A 387 1.03 -1.69 20.10
CA HIS A 387 0.15 -2.59 19.37
C HIS A 387 0.11 -4.00 19.99
N TRP A 388 1.27 -4.57 20.38
CA TRP A 388 1.27 -5.86 21.07
C TRP A 388 0.63 -5.81 22.45
N LEU A 389 0.82 -4.71 23.19
CA LEU A 389 0.15 -4.53 24.49
C LEU A 389 -1.38 -4.44 24.33
N GLU A 390 -1.85 -3.81 23.24
CA GLU A 390 -3.27 -3.81 22.87
C GLU A 390 -3.76 -5.21 22.46
N TYR A 391 -2.99 -5.92 21.64
CA TYR A 391 -3.29 -7.29 21.25
C TYR A 391 -3.47 -8.23 22.46
N TYR A 392 -2.60 -8.09 23.47
CA TYR A 392 -2.69 -8.87 24.70
C TYR A 392 -3.73 -8.34 25.71
N GLY A 393 -4.51 -7.32 25.33
CA GLY A 393 -5.61 -6.80 26.14
C GLY A 393 -5.19 -5.96 27.34
N VAL A 394 -3.95 -5.47 27.35
CA VAL A 394 -3.37 -4.69 28.47
C VAL A 394 -3.12 -3.22 28.13
N CYS A 395 -3.56 -2.73 26.96
CA CYS A 395 -3.33 -1.33 26.56
C CYS A 395 -3.82 -0.29 27.59
N LYS A 396 -4.94 -0.55 28.27
CA LYS A 396 -5.51 0.36 29.29
C LYS A 396 -4.59 0.50 30.51
N GLN A 397 -3.87 -0.57 30.87
CA GLN A 397 -2.92 -0.54 31.97
C GLN A 397 -1.74 0.39 31.68
N TYR A 398 -1.39 0.55 30.39
CA TYR A 398 -0.21 1.29 29.94
C TYR A 398 -0.54 2.59 29.20
N ASP A 399 -1.81 3.00 29.12
CA ASP A 399 -2.29 4.21 28.42
C ASP A 399 -1.89 4.25 26.92
N VAL A 400 -2.07 3.11 26.24
CA VAL A 400 -1.70 2.94 24.82
C VAL A 400 -2.81 2.36 23.95
N CYS A 401 -4.08 2.48 24.35
CA CYS A 401 -5.17 1.99 23.50
C CYS A 401 -5.37 2.90 22.29
N LYS A 402 -5.50 2.29 21.10
CA LYS A 402 -5.70 3.06 19.86
C LYS A 402 -6.99 3.86 19.91
N ALA A 403 -8.06 3.29 20.45
CA ALA A 403 -9.36 3.95 20.57
C ALA A 403 -9.29 5.29 21.34
N ASP A 404 -8.45 5.38 22.37
CA ASP A 404 -8.30 6.62 23.15
C ASP A 404 -7.56 7.70 22.34
N THR A 405 -6.53 7.29 21.58
CA THR A 405 -5.81 8.19 20.68
C THR A 405 -6.69 8.61 19.49
N GLU A 406 -7.49 7.70 18.95
CA GLU A 406 -8.41 7.99 17.85
C GLU A 406 -9.48 9.00 18.27
N ALA A 407 -10.05 8.85 19.48
CA ALA A 407 -11.01 9.82 20.02
C ALA A 407 -10.39 11.20 20.30
N LEU A 408 -9.10 11.24 20.65
CA LEU A 408 -8.35 12.49 20.81
C LEU A 408 -8.12 13.19 19.46
N VAL A 409 -7.72 12.43 18.44
CA VAL A 409 -7.33 12.95 17.12
C VAL A 409 -8.56 13.29 16.26
N PHE A 410 -9.66 12.53 16.40
CA PHE A 410 -10.88 12.71 15.63
C PHE A 410 -12.11 12.90 16.54
N PRO A 411 -12.20 14.03 17.27
CA PRO A 411 -13.26 14.25 18.25
C PRO A 411 -14.64 14.47 17.61
N GLN A 412 -14.73 14.80 16.32
CA GLN A 412 -15.98 15.04 15.61
C GLN A 412 -16.21 14.00 14.51
N THR A 413 -17.48 13.69 14.27
CA THR A 413 -17.92 12.83 13.16
C THR A 413 -19.05 13.51 12.40
N TYR A 414 -18.86 13.72 11.10
CA TYR A 414 -19.87 14.24 10.18
C TYR A 414 -20.33 13.13 9.26
N SER A 415 -21.64 12.98 9.08
CA SER A 415 -22.26 11.92 8.30
C SER A 415 -23.21 12.50 7.27
N PHE A 416 -23.08 12.04 6.02
CA PHE A 416 -23.86 12.45 4.86
C PHE A 416 -24.40 11.21 4.13
N ASP A 417 -25.36 11.41 3.23
CA ASP A 417 -25.94 10.35 2.38
C ASP A 417 -26.40 9.12 3.18
N ASN A 418 -27.17 9.32 4.26
CA ASN A 418 -27.60 8.27 5.20
C ASN A 418 -26.46 7.46 5.84
N GLY A 419 -25.24 8.01 5.93
CA GLY A 419 -24.09 7.33 6.50
C GLY A 419 -23.21 6.58 5.50
N ASP A 420 -23.50 6.70 4.20
CA ASP A 420 -22.65 6.20 3.12
C ASP A 420 -21.40 7.07 2.90
N PHE A 421 -21.35 8.27 3.49
CA PHE A 421 -20.17 9.13 3.53
C PHE A 421 -19.95 9.67 4.95
N VAL A 422 -18.84 9.30 5.59
CA VAL A 422 -18.54 9.67 6.98
C VAL A 422 -17.15 10.28 7.08
N VAL A 423 -17.02 11.42 7.76
CA VAL A 423 -15.73 12.08 8.03
C VAL A 423 -15.50 12.17 9.53
N HIS A 424 -14.38 11.60 9.98
CA HIS A 424 -13.87 11.73 11.34
C HIS A 424 -12.74 12.77 11.33
N THR A 425 -12.88 13.84 12.11
CA THR A 425 -11.94 14.97 12.09
C THR A 425 -11.98 15.81 13.36
N GLY A 426 -10.94 16.64 13.56
CA GLY A 426 -10.94 17.77 14.48
C GLY A 426 -11.33 19.11 13.83
N LEU A 427 -11.63 19.12 12.53
CA LEU A 427 -11.97 20.33 11.76
C LEU A 427 -13.46 20.72 11.89
N ASP A 428 -13.75 21.95 11.52
CA ASP A 428 -15.12 22.49 11.51
C ASP A 428 -16.00 21.90 10.40
N ALA A 429 -17.31 22.03 10.59
CA ALA A 429 -18.31 21.51 9.66
C ALA A 429 -18.20 22.13 8.26
N ALA A 430 -17.86 23.42 8.17
CA ALA A 430 -17.80 24.13 6.89
C ALA A 430 -16.70 23.57 5.98
N THR A 431 -15.54 23.24 6.55
CA THR A 431 -14.44 22.57 5.85
C THR A 431 -14.89 21.22 5.30
N VAL A 432 -15.59 20.43 6.13
CA VAL A 432 -16.05 19.08 5.73
C VAL A 432 -17.17 19.14 4.69
N GLU A 433 -18.11 20.08 4.82
CA GLU A 433 -19.18 20.32 3.86
C GLU A 433 -18.60 20.72 2.48
N GLN A 434 -17.58 21.58 2.43
CA GLN A 434 -16.91 21.93 1.17
C GLN A 434 -16.37 20.68 0.44
N LEU A 435 -15.70 19.77 1.17
CA LEU A 435 -15.22 18.50 0.60
C LEU A 435 -16.36 17.60 0.15
N TYR A 436 -17.46 17.56 0.90
CA TYR A 436 -18.66 16.82 0.51
C TYR A 436 -19.23 17.33 -0.82
N TYR A 437 -19.34 18.65 -1.02
CA TYR A 437 -19.80 19.21 -2.30
C TYR A 437 -18.77 19.03 -3.43
N ALA A 438 -17.47 19.07 -3.14
CA ALA A 438 -16.42 18.69 -4.09
C ALA A 438 -16.59 17.25 -4.57
N ALA A 439 -16.88 16.31 -3.66
CA ALA A 439 -17.16 14.92 -3.98
C ALA A 439 -18.33 14.77 -4.98
N LYS A 440 -19.41 15.55 -4.80
CA LYS A 440 -20.56 15.53 -5.72
C LYS A 440 -20.20 15.99 -7.13
N GLN A 441 -19.32 17.00 -7.26
CA GLN A 441 -18.83 17.46 -8.55
C GLN A 441 -18.02 16.35 -9.26
N VAL A 442 -17.04 15.77 -8.55
CA VAL A 442 -16.20 14.66 -9.07
C VAL A 442 -17.06 13.48 -9.50
N LYS A 443 -17.97 13.02 -8.64
CA LYS A 443 -18.90 11.92 -8.95
C LYS A 443 -19.69 12.19 -10.22
N SER A 444 -20.27 13.39 -10.35
CA SER A 444 -21.09 13.71 -11.52
C SER A 444 -20.30 13.67 -12.83
N GLN A 445 -19.07 14.18 -12.86
CA GLN A 445 -18.24 14.15 -14.07
C GLN A 445 -17.78 12.73 -14.42
N LEU A 446 -17.42 11.91 -13.42
CA LEU A 446 -17.08 10.50 -13.65
C LEU A 446 -18.28 9.72 -14.20
N LEU A 447 -19.48 9.92 -13.66
CA LEU A 447 -20.68 9.25 -14.17
C LEU A 447 -21.05 9.71 -15.60
N ARG A 448 -20.76 10.95 -16.00
CA ARG A 448 -20.91 11.40 -17.41
C ARG A 448 -19.97 10.66 -18.34
N VAL A 449 -18.71 10.44 -17.91
CA VAL A 449 -17.71 9.70 -18.68
C VAL A 449 -18.11 8.24 -18.82
N ILE A 450 -18.54 7.60 -17.73
CA ILE A 450 -18.90 6.18 -17.72
C ILE A 450 -20.24 5.91 -18.42
N GLY A 451 -21.20 6.85 -18.36
CA GLY A 451 -22.54 6.70 -18.93
C GLY A 451 -23.44 5.73 -18.16
N ALA A 452 -23.09 5.38 -16.92
CA ALA A 452 -23.85 4.50 -16.05
C ALA A 452 -23.87 5.02 -14.62
N GLU A 453 -25.01 4.88 -13.93
CA GLU A 453 -25.19 5.38 -12.56
C GLU A 453 -24.96 4.31 -11.48
N SER A 454 -25.03 3.04 -11.88
CA SER A 454 -24.90 1.91 -10.96
C SER A 454 -23.43 1.53 -10.76
N PRO A 455 -23.01 1.27 -9.50
CA PRO A 455 -21.75 0.60 -9.20
C PRO A 455 -21.60 -0.71 -9.96
N LEU A 456 -20.37 -1.23 -10.00
CA LEU A 456 -20.15 -2.58 -10.51
C LEU A 456 -20.89 -3.63 -9.66
N PRO A 457 -21.39 -4.72 -10.27
CA PRO A 457 -21.99 -5.81 -9.51
C PRO A 457 -20.98 -6.38 -8.49
N GLY A 458 -21.42 -6.53 -7.23
CA GLY A 458 -20.60 -7.11 -6.17
C GLY A 458 -19.64 -6.13 -5.48
N ASP A 459 -19.73 -4.83 -5.78
CA ASP A 459 -18.95 -3.79 -5.11
C ASP A 459 -19.18 -3.79 -3.57
N PRO A 460 -18.13 -3.91 -2.75
CA PRO A 460 -18.24 -3.94 -1.29
C PRO A 460 -18.18 -2.54 -0.66
N ASN A 461 -17.90 -1.49 -1.43
CA ASN A 461 -17.46 -0.20 -0.91
C ASN A 461 -18.60 0.83 -0.82
N GLN A 462 -19.76 0.44 -0.25
CA GLN A 462 -20.91 1.34 -0.12
C GLN A 462 -20.64 2.57 0.74
N LYS A 463 -19.91 2.38 1.83
CA LYS A 463 -19.64 3.41 2.82
C LYS A 463 -18.22 3.92 2.68
N LEU A 464 -18.06 5.17 2.28
CA LEU A 464 -16.79 5.87 2.34
C LEU A 464 -16.55 6.44 3.75
N THR A 465 -15.41 6.08 4.35
CA THR A 465 -14.92 6.67 5.58
C THR A 465 -13.73 7.58 5.29
N VAL A 466 -13.69 8.77 5.87
CA VAL A 466 -12.58 9.71 5.74
C VAL A 466 -12.01 9.99 7.13
N ARG A 467 -10.72 9.75 7.31
CA ARG A 467 -9.94 10.11 8.49
C ARG A 467 -9.12 11.35 8.16
N LEU A 468 -9.68 12.50 8.54
CA LEU A 468 -9.13 13.81 8.19
C LEU A 468 -8.45 14.44 9.41
N TYR A 469 -7.13 14.35 9.44
CA TYR A 469 -6.29 14.93 10.48
C TYR A 469 -6.32 16.46 10.43
N GLN A 470 -6.24 17.11 11.60
CA GLN A 470 -6.29 18.57 11.70
C GLN A 470 -5.04 19.27 11.14
N ALA A 471 -3.90 18.58 11.12
CA ALA A 471 -2.65 19.08 10.56
C ALA A 471 -1.74 17.95 10.09
N MET A 472 -0.75 18.28 9.25
CA MET A 472 0.32 17.37 8.82
C MET A 472 1.06 16.73 9.99
N ALA A 473 1.32 17.50 11.06
CA ALA A 473 2.00 17.00 12.25
C ALA A 473 1.23 15.86 12.94
N ASP A 474 -0.11 15.92 12.96
CA ASP A 474 -0.93 14.86 13.55
C ASP A 474 -0.95 13.61 12.65
N TYR A 475 -0.98 13.81 11.33
CA TYR A 475 -0.88 12.70 10.37
C TYR A 475 0.43 11.94 10.55
N TRP A 476 1.57 12.66 10.51
CA TRP A 476 2.91 12.09 10.69
C TRP A 476 3.08 11.40 12.04
N LYS A 477 2.45 11.95 13.09
CA LYS A 477 2.56 11.40 14.43
C LYS A 477 1.68 10.18 14.66
N TYR A 478 0.41 10.19 14.26
CA TYR A 478 -0.56 9.20 14.72
C TYR A 478 -0.98 8.17 13.66
N GLN A 479 -0.80 8.43 12.36
CA GLN A 479 -1.27 7.55 11.28
C GLN A 479 -0.72 6.12 11.40
N TYR A 480 0.59 5.98 11.61
CA TYR A 480 1.21 4.66 11.75
C TYR A 480 0.70 3.93 13.00
N PHE A 481 0.62 4.62 14.13
CA PHE A 481 0.12 4.01 15.37
C PHE A 481 -1.34 3.55 15.24
N LEU A 482 -2.21 4.40 14.72
CA LEU A 482 -3.64 4.11 14.60
C LEU A 482 -3.91 3.04 13.54
N TYR A 483 -3.28 3.15 12.36
CA TYR A 483 -3.69 2.39 11.18
C TYR A 483 -2.56 1.58 10.51
N GLY A 484 -1.31 1.76 10.93
CA GLY A 484 -0.15 0.99 10.42
C GLY A 484 0.36 1.44 9.06
N TYR A 485 -0.12 2.58 8.54
CA TYR A 485 0.25 3.11 7.22
C TYR A 485 1.36 4.16 7.30
N ASN A 486 2.15 4.26 6.22
CA ASN A 486 3.19 5.28 6.08
C ASN A 486 2.56 6.67 5.84
N THR A 487 3.34 7.71 6.15
CA THR A 487 2.95 9.12 6.07
C THR A 487 3.78 9.91 5.07
N ASN A 488 4.66 9.26 4.31
CA ASN A 488 5.39 9.88 3.20
C ASN A 488 4.50 9.99 1.95
N ASN A 489 3.36 10.65 2.14
CA ASN A 489 2.35 10.91 1.12
C ASN A 489 1.40 12.03 1.61
N GLY A 490 0.73 12.70 0.68
CA GLY A 490 -0.30 13.72 0.99
C GLY A 490 -1.66 13.13 1.41
N GLY A 491 -1.87 11.84 1.16
CA GLY A 491 -3.04 11.08 1.55
C GLY A 491 -2.97 9.64 1.02
N LEU A 492 -3.93 8.82 1.43
CA LEU A 492 -3.99 7.40 1.12
C LEU A 492 -5.42 6.87 1.15
N TYR A 493 -5.88 6.27 0.05
CA TYR A 493 -7.13 5.53 -0.03
C TYR A 493 -6.88 4.02 0.05
N ILE A 494 -7.52 3.40 1.04
CA ILE A 494 -7.56 1.95 1.22
C ILE A 494 -8.90 1.44 0.72
N GLU A 495 -8.88 0.66 -0.37
CA GLU A 495 -10.11 0.15 -0.97
C GLU A 495 -10.83 -0.84 -0.06
N ASP A 496 -10.12 -1.76 0.59
CA ASP A 496 -10.73 -2.67 1.55
C ASP A 496 -11.12 -1.91 2.83
N GLY A 497 -12.43 -1.78 3.04
CA GLY A 497 -13.01 -0.90 4.07
C GLY A 497 -13.24 0.55 3.60
N ALA A 498 -12.99 0.86 2.32
CA ALA A 498 -13.25 2.14 1.68
C ALA A 498 -12.91 3.35 2.56
N THR A 499 -11.66 3.41 3.03
CA THR A 499 -11.21 4.45 3.96
C THR A 499 -10.11 5.31 3.37
N PHE A 500 -10.34 6.61 3.38
CA PHE A 500 -9.39 7.63 2.95
C PHE A 500 -8.74 8.31 4.18
N TYR A 501 -7.42 8.41 4.20
CA TYR A 501 -6.64 9.08 5.23
C TYR A 501 -5.93 10.30 4.65
N THR A 502 -6.08 11.47 5.27
CA THR A 502 -5.38 12.70 4.85
C THR A 502 -5.39 13.77 5.92
N TYR A 503 -4.75 14.91 5.68
CA TYR A 503 -4.62 15.99 6.64
C TYR A 503 -4.96 17.38 6.07
N GLN A 504 -5.45 18.28 6.92
CA GLN A 504 -5.50 19.70 6.57
C GLN A 504 -4.09 20.29 6.51
N ARG A 505 -3.88 21.22 5.57
CA ARG A 505 -2.56 21.71 5.16
C ARG A 505 -2.56 23.20 4.85
N VAL A 506 -1.41 23.84 5.06
CA VAL A 506 -1.15 25.21 4.63
C VAL A 506 -0.33 25.18 3.34
N VAL A 507 -0.90 25.67 2.23
CA VAL A 507 -0.20 25.75 0.94
C VAL A 507 0.60 27.07 0.85
N PRO A 508 1.88 27.07 0.41
CA PRO A 508 2.67 25.94 -0.06
C PRO A 508 3.55 25.27 1.03
N ARG A 509 3.38 25.63 2.30
CA ARG A 509 4.30 25.23 3.39
C ARG A 509 4.27 23.73 3.68
N ASP A 510 3.09 23.16 3.83
CA ASP A 510 2.88 21.76 4.21
C ASP A 510 2.65 20.85 2.98
N SER A 511 2.29 21.46 1.83
CA SER A 511 1.91 20.81 0.58
C SER A 511 1.83 21.87 -0.54
N LYS A 512 2.15 21.56 -1.80
CA LYS A 512 1.82 22.41 -2.98
C LYS A 512 0.36 22.23 -3.43
N LEU A 513 -0.34 21.19 -2.95
CA LEU A 513 -1.75 20.92 -3.23
C LEU A 513 -2.65 21.37 -2.07
N THR A 514 -3.84 21.87 -2.38
CA THR A 514 -4.85 22.13 -1.36
C THR A 514 -5.46 20.84 -0.80
N LEU A 515 -6.10 20.90 0.37
CA LEU A 515 -6.85 19.76 0.92
C LEU A 515 -7.93 19.28 -0.06
N GLU A 516 -8.64 20.20 -0.71
CA GLU A 516 -9.70 19.84 -1.66
C GLU A 516 -9.13 19.15 -2.90
N GLU A 517 -8.01 19.62 -3.46
CA GLU A 517 -7.38 18.96 -4.61
C GLU A 517 -7.05 17.50 -4.33
N LEU A 518 -6.40 17.24 -3.20
CA LEU A 518 -6.01 15.88 -2.84
C LEU A 518 -7.23 15.04 -2.45
N PHE A 519 -8.20 15.63 -1.75
CA PHE A 519 -9.46 14.94 -1.48
C PHE A 519 -10.17 14.52 -2.78
N ARG A 520 -10.21 15.38 -3.81
CA ARG A 520 -10.84 15.04 -5.09
C ARG A 520 -10.08 13.95 -5.84
N HIS A 521 -8.75 13.96 -5.78
CA HIS A 521 -7.90 12.90 -6.32
C HIS A 521 -8.27 11.55 -5.64
N GLU A 522 -8.23 11.51 -4.31
CA GLU A 522 -8.49 10.28 -3.54
C GLU A 522 -9.93 9.78 -3.65
N TYR A 523 -10.88 10.71 -3.73
CA TYR A 523 -12.27 10.37 -4.02
C TYR A 523 -12.44 9.75 -5.41
N THR A 524 -11.56 10.07 -6.36
CA THR A 524 -11.57 9.42 -7.67
C THR A 524 -11.10 7.96 -7.58
N HIS A 525 -10.10 7.65 -6.75
CA HIS A 525 -9.71 6.25 -6.50
C HIS A 525 -10.87 5.44 -5.94
N TYR A 526 -11.61 6.00 -4.97
CA TYR A 526 -12.84 5.40 -4.45
C TYR A 526 -13.87 5.14 -5.56
N LEU A 527 -14.12 6.13 -6.43
CA LEU A 527 -15.06 5.96 -7.53
C LEU A 527 -14.58 4.95 -8.58
N ASN A 528 -13.28 4.89 -8.88
CA ASN A 528 -12.72 3.94 -9.82
C ASN A 528 -12.88 2.49 -9.30
N GLY A 529 -12.61 2.22 -8.02
CA GLY A 529 -12.88 0.91 -7.40
C GLY A 529 -14.36 0.53 -7.46
N ARG A 530 -15.25 1.48 -7.17
CA ARG A 530 -16.70 1.26 -7.13
C ARG A 530 -17.37 1.12 -8.51
N TYR A 531 -16.93 1.90 -9.50
CA TYR A 531 -17.63 2.05 -10.78
C TYR A 531 -16.81 1.62 -12.00
N ALA A 532 -15.50 1.40 -11.90
CA ALA A 532 -14.67 1.19 -13.09
C ALA A 532 -13.99 -0.18 -13.12
N VAL A 533 -13.27 -0.55 -12.06
CA VAL A 533 -12.42 -1.74 -12.03
C VAL A 533 -13.05 -2.85 -11.19
N PRO A 534 -13.40 -4.01 -11.77
CA PRO A 534 -13.90 -5.14 -11.00
C PRO A 534 -12.84 -5.72 -10.04
N GLY A 535 -13.29 -6.15 -8.86
CA GLY A 535 -12.43 -6.76 -7.85
C GLY A 535 -11.99 -5.76 -6.78
N THR A 536 -10.78 -5.95 -6.25
CA THR A 536 -10.19 -5.06 -5.25
C THR A 536 -8.78 -4.69 -5.68
N PHE A 537 -8.34 -3.48 -5.34
CA PHE A 537 -7.03 -2.94 -5.61
C PHE A 537 -5.91 -3.91 -5.20
N GLY A 538 -4.90 -4.01 -6.04
CA GLY A 538 -3.77 -4.91 -5.84
C GLY A 538 -4.05 -6.39 -6.14
N GLN A 539 -5.26 -6.76 -6.59
CA GLN A 539 -5.59 -8.14 -6.96
C GLN A 539 -5.53 -8.40 -8.47
N ALA A 540 -5.08 -9.60 -8.83
CA ALA A 540 -5.19 -10.09 -10.21
C ALA A 540 -6.69 -10.22 -10.62
N PRO A 541 -7.03 -10.08 -11.91
CA PRO A 541 -6.11 -9.88 -13.01
C PRO A 541 -5.79 -8.43 -13.28
N TRP A 542 -6.42 -7.43 -12.64
CA TRP A 542 -6.22 -6.02 -13.02
C TRP A 542 -4.90 -5.43 -12.54
N TYR A 543 -4.41 -5.84 -11.37
CA TYR A 543 -3.21 -5.23 -10.77
C TYR A 543 -1.93 -6.05 -10.95
N THR A 544 -1.98 -7.12 -11.73
CA THR A 544 -0.77 -7.87 -12.13
C THR A 544 0.19 -6.94 -12.90
N ASP A 545 1.47 -7.01 -12.57
CA ASP A 545 2.53 -6.20 -13.18
C ASP A 545 2.29 -4.68 -13.15
N ASN A 546 1.47 -4.18 -12.20
CA ASN A 546 1.13 -2.76 -12.04
C ASN A 546 0.53 -2.10 -13.30
N ARG A 547 -0.19 -2.85 -14.16
CA ARG A 547 -0.67 -2.31 -15.45
C ARG A 547 -1.61 -1.11 -15.36
N THR A 548 -2.34 -0.93 -14.26
CA THR A 548 -3.35 0.13 -14.13
C THR A 548 -2.79 1.43 -13.56
N THR A 549 -1.51 1.49 -13.17
CA THR A 549 -0.95 2.64 -12.45
C THR A 549 -1.21 3.98 -13.14
N SER A 550 -0.95 4.09 -14.46
CA SER A 550 -1.23 5.33 -15.20
C SER A 550 -2.71 5.70 -15.28
N PHE A 551 -3.58 4.70 -15.43
CA PHE A 551 -5.02 4.91 -15.39
C PHE A 551 -5.45 5.39 -14.00
N ASP A 552 -5.02 4.68 -12.97
CA ASP A 552 -5.41 4.90 -11.58
C ASP A 552 -5.03 6.32 -11.14
N GLU A 553 -3.76 6.67 -11.25
CA GLU A 553 -3.23 7.96 -10.81
C GLU A 553 -3.57 9.08 -11.78
N GLY A 554 -3.43 8.83 -13.08
CA GLY A 554 -3.69 9.84 -14.08
C GLY A 554 -5.16 10.24 -14.17
N THR A 555 -6.10 9.30 -14.06
CA THR A 555 -7.53 9.67 -14.03
C THR A 555 -7.92 10.33 -12.72
N ALA A 556 -7.30 9.99 -11.59
CA ALA A 556 -7.47 10.72 -10.33
C ALA A 556 -7.01 12.17 -10.44
N GLU A 557 -5.86 12.42 -11.07
CA GLU A 557 -5.38 13.78 -11.32
C GLU A 557 -6.28 14.57 -12.28
N TYR A 558 -6.87 13.89 -13.28
CA TYR A 558 -7.85 14.45 -14.20
C TYR A 558 -9.15 14.82 -13.48
N PHE A 559 -9.83 13.86 -12.84
CA PHE A 559 -11.12 14.09 -12.18
C PHE A 559 -11.03 15.00 -10.96
N ALA A 560 -9.83 15.19 -10.38
CA ALA A 560 -9.58 16.25 -9.42
C ALA A 560 -9.87 17.67 -9.97
N GLY A 561 -9.89 17.84 -11.29
CA GLY A 561 -10.32 19.04 -11.99
C GLY A 561 -11.83 19.18 -12.22
N ALA A 562 -12.67 18.28 -11.69
CA ALA A 562 -14.10 18.28 -11.94
C ALA A 562 -14.80 19.55 -11.45
N THR A 563 -15.70 20.10 -12.26
CA THR A 563 -16.55 21.24 -11.90
C THR A 563 -18.02 20.85 -11.92
N ARG A 564 -18.89 21.74 -11.42
CA ARG A 564 -20.35 21.53 -11.46
C ARG A 564 -20.90 21.46 -12.90
N GLY A 565 -20.50 22.40 -13.76
CA GLY A 565 -21.14 22.61 -15.08
C GLY A 565 -20.22 23.16 -16.17
N GLU A 566 -18.90 22.98 -16.01
CA GLU A 566 -17.91 23.37 -17.01
C GLU A 566 -16.94 22.23 -17.34
N GLY A 567 -17.43 20.99 -17.20
CA GLY A 567 -16.66 19.77 -17.38
C GLY A 567 -15.55 19.58 -16.35
N VAL A 568 -14.44 18.99 -16.80
CA VAL A 568 -13.23 18.77 -16.00
C VAL A 568 -12.14 19.68 -16.53
N LYS A 569 -11.58 20.54 -15.66
CA LYS A 569 -10.54 21.51 -16.02
C LYS A 569 -9.16 20.92 -15.75
N LEU A 570 -8.20 21.19 -16.64
CA LEU A 570 -6.80 20.96 -16.33
C LEU A 570 -6.38 21.85 -15.15
N ARG A 571 -5.79 21.25 -14.12
CA ARG A 571 -5.36 21.97 -12.93
C ARG A 571 -4.00 22.65 -13.13
N LYS A 572 -3.89 23.89 -12.66
CA LYS A 572 -2.64 24.65 -12.66
C LYS A 572 -1.49 23.91 -11.95
N SER A 573 -1.78 23.19 -10.87
CA SER A 573 -0.81 22.44 -10.07
C SER A 573 -0.05 21.38 -10.88
N LEU A 574 -0.71 20.68 -11.80
CA LEU A 574 -0.07 19.67 -12.67
C LEU A 574 0.95 20.32 -13.62
N ILE A 575 0.58 21.43 -14.25
CA ILE A 575 1.46 22.11 -15.21
C ILE A 575 2.64 22.76 -14.51
N LEU A 576 2.47 23.29 -13.29
CA LEU A 576 3.60 23.78 -12.49
C LEU A 576 4.60 22.66 -12.17
N LYS A 577 4.13 21.46 -11.81
CA LYS A 577 5.01 20.28 -11.61
C LYS A 577 5.75 19.91 -12.91
N ILE A 578 5.08 19.90 -14.06
CA ILE A 578 5.70 19.64 -15.37
C ILE A 578 6.76 20.69 -15.73
N ILE A 579 6.50 21.98 -15.47
CA ILE A 579 7.45 23.07 -15.72
C ILE A 579 8.70 22.93 -14.86
N GLU A 580 8.54 22.48 -13.60
CA GLU A 580 9.66 22.24 -12.69
C GLU A 580 10.51 21.03 -13.12
N ASP A 581 9.88 19.97 -13.60
CA ASP A 581 10.52 18.70 -13.94
C ASP A 581 11.23 18.70 -15.30
N GLN A 582 10.58 19.22 -16.36
CA GLN A 582 11.04 19.10 -17.74
C GLN A 582 12.50 19.54 -17.97
N PRO A 583 13.01 20.64 -17.37
CA PRO A 583 14.40 21.06 -17.54
C PRO A 583 15.43 20.10 -16.93
N ARG A 584 15.04 19.34 -15.90
CA ARG A 584 15.93 18.43 -15.16
C ARG A 584 15.96 17.04 -15.81
N ASN A 585 14.79 16.56 -16.22
CA ASN A 585 14.59 15.15 -16.58
C ASN A 585 14.06 14.94 -18.01
N GLY A 586 13.88 16.01 -18.79
CA GLY A 586 13.24 15.95 -20.11
C GLY A 586 11.74 15.71 -20.02
N ARG A 587 11.06 15.58 -21.17
CA ARG A 587 9.65 15.20 -21.24
C ARG A 587 9.54 13.70 -21.56
N PRO A 588 8.75 12.91 -20.82
CA PRO A 588 8.50 11.52 -21.15
C PRO A 588 7.58 11.39 -22.37
N SER A 589 7.73 10.29 -23.10
CA SER A 589 6.82 9.88 -24.18
C SER A 589 5.45 9.46 -23.65
N VAL A 590 4.44 9.46 -24.50
CA VAL A 590 3.09 8.93 -24.19
C VAL A 590 3.17 7.46 -23.80
N GLN A 591 4.08 6.69 -24.41
CA GLN A 591 4.32 5.31 -24.02
C GLN A 591 4.84 5.20 -22.58
N GLU A 592 5.80 6.03 -22.17
CA GLU A 592 6.31 6.02 -20.79
C GLU A 592 5.22 6.42 -19.80
N ILE A 593 4.43 7.45 -20.08
CA ILE A 593 3.38 7.92 -19.13
C ILE A 593 2.17 6.99 -19.06
N LEU A 594 1.93 6.14 -20.07
CA LEU A 594 0.81 5.19 -20.07
C LEU A 594 1.18 3.81 -19.50
N HIS A 595 2.48 3.49 -19.44
CA HIS A 595 2.97 2.18 -19.02
C HIS A 595 3.91 2.23 -17.80
N PHE A 596 4.07 3.38 -17.13
CA PHE A 596 4.83 3.45 -15.88
C PHE A 596 4.16 2.65 -14.76
N LYS A 597 4.98 2.18 -13.83
CA LYS A 597 4.58 1.34 -12.72
C LYS A 597 5.03 1.92 -11.39
N TYR A 598 4.34 1.52 -10.32
CA TYR A 598 4.71 1.89 -8.96
C TYR A 598 6.10 1.38 -8.52
N ASP A 599 6.56 0.26 -9.09
CA ASP A 599 7.86 -0.36 -8.80
C ASP A 599 8.99 0.15 -9.70
N ASP A 600 8.71 1.07 -10.62
CA ASP A 600 9.75 1.71 -11.43
C ASP A 600 10.68 2.52 -10.53
N ALA A 601 11.98 2.19 -10.60
CA ALA A 601 12.98 2.75 -9.71
C ALA A 601 13.03 4.29 -9.77
N GLY A 602 12.71 4.92 -8.65
CA GLY A 602 13.14 6.28 -8.31
C GLY A 602 12.33 7.45 -8.85
N TYR A 603 11.27 7.27 -9.63
CA TYR A 603 10.60 8.42 -10.27
C TYR A 603 9.11 8.24 -10.64
N PHE A 604 8.37 7.26 -10.11
CA PHE A 604 6.99 7.03 -10.59
C PHE A 604 6.04 8.23 -10.35
N PHE A 605 6.18 8.96 -9.24
CA PHE A 605 5.38 10.15 -8.94
C PHE A 605 5.53 11.28 -9.97
N ARG A 606 6.69 11.37 -10.63
CA ARG A 606 6.91 12.34 -11.72
C ARG A 606 5.90 12.14 -12.84
N TYR A 607 5.54 10.89 -13.14
CA TYR A 607 4.62 10.59 -14.24
C TYR A 607 3.17 10.99 -13.94
N TYR A 608 2.79 11.24 -12.69
CA TYR A 608 1.39 11.55 -12.33
C TYR A 608 0.91 12.83 -12.99
N SER A 609 1.73 13.89 -12.97
CA SER A 609 1.36 15.16 -13.57
C SER A 609 1.26 15.08 -15.09
N TYR A 610 2.15 14.31 -15.73
CA TYR A 610 2.09 14.05 -17.16
C TYR A 610 0.88 13.17 -17.52
N ALA A 611 0.64 12.08 -16.80
CA ALA A 611 -0.52 11.22 -17.02
C ALA A 611 -1.82 12.02 -16.83
N GLY A 612 -1.95 12.79 -15.75
CA GLY A 612 -3.11 13.66 -15.50
C GLY A 612 -3.34 14.70 -16.60
N ALA A 613 -2.27 15.29 -17.15
CA ALA A 613 -2.36 16.19 -18.30
C ALA A 613 -2.80 15.46 -19.58
N PHE A 614 -2.29 14.24 -19.83
CA PHE A 614 -2.70 13.41 -20.95
C PHE A 614 -4.18 13.01 -20.88
N TRP A 615 -4.65 12.57 -19.71
CA TRP A 615 -6.07 12.26 -19.50
C TRP A 615 -6.95 13.52 -19.59
N SER A 616 -6.42 14.69 -19.20
CA SER A 616 -7.10 15.98 -19.42
C SER A 616 -7.24 16.31 -20.91
N MET A 617 -6.22 16.04 -21.72
CA MET A 617 -6.29 16.17 -23.18
C MET A 617 -7.34 15.20 -23.75
N LEU A 618 -7.28 13.90 -23.42
CA LEU A 618 -8.27 12.93 -23.88
C LEU A 618 -9.69 13.31 -23.49
N GLY A 619 -9.93 13.73 -22.24
CA GLY A 619 -11.24 14.17 -21.79
C GLY A 619 -11.78 15.40 -22.54
N ARG A 620 -10.89 16.31 -22.97
CA ARG A 620 -11.24 17.51 -23.74
C ARG A 620 -11.48 17.20 -25.21
N ASP A 621 -10.58 16.44 -25.81
CA ASP A 621 -10.45 16.32 -27.26
C ASP A 621 -11.07 15.02 -27.80
N HIS A 622 -10.97 13.94 -27.03
CA HIS A 622 -11.41 12.58 -27.39
C HIS A 622 -12.26 11.92 -26.29
N PRO A 623 -13.38 12.53 -25.83
CA PRO A 623 -14.18 12.01 -24.72
C PRO A 623 -14.81 10.63 -25.00
N ASP A 624 -14.90 10.23 -26.26
CA ASP A 624 -15.27 8.90 -26.70
C ASP A 624 -14.21 7.85 -26.40
N LEU A 625 -12.91 8.17 -26.54
CA LEU A 625 -11.81 7.26 -26.17
C LEU A 625 -11.76 7.04 -24.65
N LEU A 626 -12.02 8.10 -23.87
CA LEU A 626 -12.11 7.95 -22.42
C LEU A 626 -13.30 7.05 -22.03
N ARG A 627 -14.46 7.20 -22.69
CA ARG A 627 -15.61 6.30 -22.51
C ARG A 627 -15.30 4.86 -22.93
N GLU A 628 -14.56 4.66 -24.02
CA GLU A 628 -14.15 3.34 -24.52
C GLU A 628 -13.31 2.61 -23.47
N MET A 629 -12.29 3.28 -22.94
CA MET A 629 -11.44 2.75 -21.86
C MET A 629 -12.26 2.31 -20.64
N TYR A 630 -13.15 3.17 -20.14
CA TYR A 630 -14.05 2.81 -19.03
C TYR A 630 -15.00 1.66 -19.39
N GLY A 631 -15.33 1.47 -20.67
CA GLY A 631 -16.06 0.32 -21.17
C GLY A 631 -15.28 -0.99 -21.03
N HIS A 632 -13.98 -0.99 -21.37
CA HIS A 632 -13.10 -2.15 -21.19
C HIS A 632 -12.93 -2.52 -19.72
N LEU A 633 -12.71 -1.51 -18.86
CA LEU A 633 -12.59 -1.70 -17.40
C LEU A 633 -13.85 -2.34 -16.83
N ARG A 634 -15.02 -1.73 -17.08
CA ARG A 634 -16.30 -2.20 -16.52
C ARG A 634 -16.74 -3.57 -17.03
N SER A 635 -16.32 -3.95 -18.23
CA SER A 635 -16.62 -5.27 -18.79
C SER A 635 -15.63 -6.37 -18.35
N GLY A 636 -14.61 -6.02 -17.55
CA GLY A 636 -13.60 -6.99 -17.11
C GLY A 636 -12.64 -7.39 -18.24
N ASN A 637 -12.54 -6.61 -19.32
CA ASN A 637 -11.78 -6.98 -20.52
C ASN A 637 -10.36 -6.41 -20.48
N VAL A 638 -9.48 -7.10 -19.73
CA VAL A 638 -8.07 -6.72 -19.54
C VAL A 638 -7.33 -6.60 -20.88
N ALA A 639 -7.51 -7.57 -21.79
CA ALA A 639 -6.80 -7.57 -23.07
C ALA A 639 -7.20 -6.38 -23.96
N ALA A 640 -8.46 -5.94 -23.92
CA ALA A 640 -8.90 -4.76 -24.66
C ALA A 640 -8.40 -3.46 -24.01
N PHE A 641 -8.25 -3.42 -22.69
CA PHE A 641 -7.61 -2.31 -21.99
C PHE A 641 -6.11 -2.20 -22.35
N ASP A 642 -5.38 -3.32 -22.34
CA ASP A 642 -3.97 -3.34 -22.76
C ASP A 642 -3.82 -2.86 -24.21
N GLY A 643 -4.65 -3.39 -25.12
CA GLY A 643 -4.67 -2.95 -26.52
C GLY A 643 -5.09 -1.48 -26.71
N PHE A 644 -5.90 -0.93 -25.80
CA PHE A 644 -6.22 0.50 -25.78
C PHE A 644 -4.98 1.33 -25.42
N LEU A 645 -4.24 0.97 -24.37
CA LEU A 645 -3.01 1.66 -23.97
C LEU A 645 -1.96 1.63 -25.08
N ASP A 646 -1.75 0.46 -25.70
CA ASP A 646 -0.82 0.31 -26.83
C ASP A 646 -1.19 1.23 -28.01
N ARG A 647 -2.49 1.34 -28.30
CA ARG A 647 -3.00 2.22 -29.36
C ARG A 647 -2.79 3.70 -29.03
N MET A 648 -3.03 4.09 -27.78
CA MET A 648 -2.84 5.46 -27.32
C MET A 648 -1.36 5.86 -27.26
N SER A 649 -0.45 4.89 -27.10
CA SER A 649 1.00 5.09 -27.14
C SER A 649 1.57 5.41 -28.54
N GLY A 650 0.72 5.41 -29.59
CA GLY A 650 1.15 5.62 -30.97
C GLY A 650 1.57 7.07 -31.32
N PRO A 651 2.30 7.26 -32.45
CA PRO A 651 2.79 8.58 -32.87
C PRO A 651 1.76 9.71 -33.00
N PRO A 652 0.50 9.48 -33.43
CA PRO A 652 -0.49 10.56 -33.52
C PRO A 652 -0.77 11.23 -32.18
N TYR A 653 -0.94 10.44 -31.11
CA TYR A 653 -1.22 10.96 -29.77
C TYR A 653 0.00 11.55 -29.10
N GLN A 654 1.22 11.07 -29.43
CA GLN A 654 2.46 11.72 -29.00
C GLN A 654 2.52 13.17 -29.50
N ALA A 655 2.33 13.39 -30.81
CA ALA A 655 2.41 14.72 -31.40
C ALA A 655 1.31 15.66 -30.87
N GLU A 656 0.08 15.13 -30.72
CA GLU A 656 -1.02 15.89 -30.14
C GLU A 656 -0.74 16.29 -28.69
N TYR A 657 -0.23 15.36 -27.89
CA TYR A 657 0.08 15.60 -26.48
C TYR A 657 1.23 16.60 -26.29
N ASP A 658 2.26 16.52 -27.13
CA ASP A 658 3.35 17.49 -27.09
C ASP A 658 2.89 18.91 -27.40
N ALA A 659 2.06 19.07 -28.44
CA ALA A 659 1.46 20.35 -28.78
C ALA A 659 0.50 20.85 -27.68
N TYR A 660 -0.27 19.95 -27.08
CA TYR A 660 -1.14 20.25 -25.96
C TYR A 660 -0.33 20.79 -24.78
N LEU A 661 0.71 20.08 -24.34
CA LEU A 661 1.56 20.53 -23.24
C LEU A 661 2.22 21.88 -23.50
N ASP A 662 2.76 22.11 -24.69
CA ASP A 662 3.37 23.39 -25.04
C ASP A 662 2.35 24.53 -24.92
N GLN A 663 1.11 24.31 -25.37
CA GLN A 663 0.03 25.27 -25.20
C GLN A 663 -0.30 25.52 -23.72
N GLN A 664 -0.41 24.45 -22.91
CA GLN A 664 -0.78 24.59 -21.49
C GLN A 664 0.32 25.22 -20.65
N ILE A 665 1.60 24.92 -20.95
CA ILE A 665 2.77 25.55 -20.33
C ILE A 665 2.78 27.04 -20.65
N ALA A 666 2.61 27.42 -21.92
CA ALA A 666 2.56 28.82 -22.32
C ALA A 666 1.38 29.60 -21.69
N ALA A 667 0.29 28.90 -21.37
CA ALA A 667 -0.93 29.46 -20.80
C ALA A 667 -1.09 29.20 -19.28
N VAL A 668 -0.03 28.76 -18.57
CA VAL A 668 -0.13 28.29 -17.16
C VAL A 668 -0.75 29.31 -16.22
N ASP A 669 -0.56 30.61 -16.48
CA ASP A 669 -1.13 31.68 -15.65
C ASP A 669 -2.65 31.83 -15.79
N THR A 670 -3.23 31.26 -16.85
CA THR A 670 -4.68 31.25 -17.08
C THR A 670 -5.38 30.02 -16.49
N LEU A 671 -4.60 29.00 -16.10
CA LEU A 671 -5.13 27.78 -15.50
C LEU A 671 -5.61 28.02 -14.07
N ILE A 672 -6.63 27.28 -13.66
CA ILE A 672 -7.23 27.37 -12.33
C ILE A 672 -7.06 26.05 -11.57
N VAL A 673 -7.26 26.11 -10.26
CA VAL A 673 -7.55 24.95 -9.43
C VAL A 673 -9.03 25.07 -9.03
N PRO A 674 -9.92 24.20 -9.51
CA PRO A 674 -11.32 24.24 -9.13
C PRO A 674 -11.52 24.06 -7.62
N THR A 675 -12.35 24.92 -7.03
CA THR A 675 -12.77 24.83 -5.62
C THR A 675 -14.28 24.76 -5.56
N ALA A 676 -14.81 23.85 -4.74
CA ALA A 676 -16.24 23.72 -4.54
C ALA A 676 -16.76 24.89 -3.72
N THR A 677 -17.83 25.49 -4.21
CA THR A 677 -18.66 26.43 -3.44
C THR A 677 -20.02 25.80 -3.23
N TYR A 678 -20.68 26.21 -2.15
CA TYR A 678 -22.01 25.73 -1.81
C TYR A 678 -22.77 26.77 -0.99
N THR A 679 -24.09 26.68 -1.01
CA THR A 679 -24.98 27.44 -0.15
C THR A 679 -25.20 26.66 1.15
N PRO A 680 -24.90 27.23 2.34
CA PRO A 680 -25.20 26.59 3.61
C PRO A 680 -26.67 26.21 3.73
N LEU A 681 -26.95 25.03 4.28
CA LEU A 681 -28.30 24.44 4.32
C LEU A 681 -29.40 25.40 4.81
N PRO A 682 -29.23 26.19 5.88
CA PRO A 682 -30.28 27.11 6.35
C PRO A 682 -30.60 28.24 5.37
N GLN A 683 -29.70 28.55 4.44
CA GLN A 683 -29.85 29.62 3.44
C GLN A 683 -30.53 29.14 2.15
N LEU A 684 -30.75 27.83 2.00
CA LEU A 684 -31.44 27.27 0.85
C LEU A 684 -32.92 27.66 0.80
N THR A 685 -33.46 27.80 -0.42
CA THR A 685 -34.83 28.26 -0.64
C THR A 685 -35.84 27.13 -0.47
N ALA A 686 -35.61 26.00 -1.13
CA ALA A 686 -36.53 24.87 -1.19
C ALA A 686 -36.29 23.88 -0.05
N THR A 687 -37.36 23.44 0.60
CA THR A 687 -37.37 22.35 1.61
C THR A 687 -37.86 21.02 1.04
N GLY A 688 -38.32 20.98 -0.22
CA GLY A 688 -38.85 19.74 -0.78
C GLY A 688 -38.83 19.66 -2.30
N PRO A 689 -38.91 18.43 -2.84
CA PRO A 689 -38.67 18.15 -4.24
C PRO A 689 -39.77 18.70 -5.17
N GLY A 690 -41.00 18.91 -4.68
CA GLY A 690 -42.09 19.47 -5.49
C GLY A 690 -41.82 20.91 -5.94
N TYR A 691 -41.32 21.77 -5.05
CA TYR A 691 -40.96 23.14 -5.41
C TYR A 691 -39.71 23.18 -6.29
N VAL A 692 -38.73 22.30 -6.01
CA VAL A 692 -37.57 22.11 -6.89
C VAL A 692 -38.03 21.75 -8.30
N GLN A 693 -38.91 20.75 -8.45
CA GLN A 693 -39.42 20.30 -9.74
C GLN A 693 -40.13 21.43 -10.50
N GLN A 694 -40.92 22.24 -9.80
CA GLN A 694 -41.63 23.38 -10.38
C GLN A 694 -40.65 24.43 -10.94
N VAL A 695 -39.69 24.88 -10.13
CA VAL A 695 -38.71 25.91 -10.54
C VAL A 695 -37.77 25.37 -11.62
N PHE A 696 -37.35 24.12 -11.50
CA PHE A 696 -36.55 23.43 -12.52
C PHE A 696 -37.30 23.46 -13.86
N ALA A 697 -38.58 23.08 -13.88
CA ALA A 697 -39.35 23.04 -15.12
C ALA A 697 -39.58 24.42 -15.73
N GLN A 698 -39.87 25.42 -14.90
CA GLN A 698 -40.07 26.80 -15.36
C GLN A 698 -38.80 27.42 -15.95
N SER A 699 -37.63 27.11 -15.39
CA SER A 699 -36.35 27.70 -15.82
C SER A 699 -35.72 26.98 -17.01
N THR A 700 -35.93 25.66 -17.14
CA THR A 700 -35.25 24.84 -18.16
C THR A 700 -36.15 24.39 -19.30
N TRP A 701 -37.47 24.45 -19.14
CA TRP A 701 -38.47 23.80 -20.01
C TRP A 701 -38.38 22.25 -20.05
N SER A 702 -37.58 21.66 -19.15
CA SER A 702 -37.59 20.22 -18.92
C SER A 702 -38.60 19.85 -17.84
N HIS A 703 -39.26 18.70 -17.95
CA HIS A 703 -40.23 18.23 -16.95
C HIS A 703 -39.72 16.98 -16.21
N PRO A 704 -38.69 17.11 -15.34
CA PRO A 704 -38.18 15.96 -14.61
C PRO A 704 -39.16 15.49 -13.54
N SER A 705 -38.97 14.24 -13.10
CA SER A 705 -39.54 13.73 -11.85
C SER A 705 -38.51 13.90 -10.73
N CYS A 706 -38.88 14.58 -9.65
CA CYS A 706 -38.00 14.83 -8.53
C CYS A 706 -38.43 14.07 -7.26
N THR A 707 -37.48 13.41 -6.61
CA THR A 707 -37.61 12.76 -5.30
C THR A 707 -36.68 13.42 -4.29
N ALA A 708 -36.82 13.10 -3.01
CA ALA A 708 -35.93 13.59 -1.97
C ALA A 708 -35.60 12.52 -0.92
N VAL A 709 -34.44 12.69 -0.30
CA VAL A 709 -33.98 11.98 0.89
C VAL A 709 -33.78 13.02 1.98
N TYR A 710 -34.30 12.75 3.17
CA TYR A 710 -34.29 13.65 4.33
C TYR A 710 -33.46 13.03 5.45
N ASP A 711 -32.14 13.25 5.40
CA ASP A 711 -31.20 12.96 6.49
C ASP A 711 -30.72 14.28 7.14
N SER A 712 -29.56 14.29 7.78
CA SER A 712 -28.96 15.52 8.33
C SER A 712 -28.61 16.56 7.25
N HIS A 713 -28.48 16.13 5.99
CA HIS A 713 -28.16 16.97 4.83
C HIS A 713 -29.12 16.68 3.68
N PRO A 714 -30.41 17.07 3.78
CA PRO A 714 -31.44 16.67 2.83
C PRO A 714 -31.09 16.99 1.38
N ARG A 715 -31.45 16.11 0.46
CA ARG A 715 -31.16 16.24 -0.98
C ARG A 715 -32.34 15.86 -1.83
N PHE A 716 -32.43 16.50 -2.99
CA PHE A 716 -33.33 16.08 -4.05
C PHE A 716 -32.57 15.33 -5.14
N THR A 717 -33.28 14.52 -5.91
CA THR A 717 -32.81 13.92 -7.17
C THR A 717 -33.90 14.09 -8.22
N CYS A 718 -33.58 14.72 -9.34
CA CYS A 718 -34.47 14.95 -10.46
C CYS A 718 -34.00 14.14 -11.68
N ARG A 719 -34.90 13.36 -12.27
CA ARG A 719 -34.63 12.52 -13.45
C ARG A 719 -35.48 12.97 -14.63
N GLY A 720 -34.87 13.09 -15.80
CA GLY A 720 -35.55 13.55 -17.02
C GLY A 720 -34.86 13.08 -18.30
N GLN A 721 -35.31 13.63 -19.42
CA GLN A 721 -34.76 13.39 -20.75
C GLN A 721 -34.36 14.72 -21.36
N ILE A 722 -33.27 14.73 -22.12
CA ILE A 722 -32.81 15.91 -22.85
C ILE A 722 -32.33 15.53 -24.24
N THR A 723 -32.57 16.42 -25.19
CA THR A 723 -32.14 16.26 -26.59
C THR A 723 -31.15 17.35 -26.93
N ALA A 724 -29.95 16.94 -27.36
CA ALA A 724 -28.94 17.81 -27.93
C ALA A 724 -29.09 17.82 -29.46
N ASN A 725 -28.96 19.00 -30.07
CA ASN A 725 -28.64 19.06 -31.50
C ASN A 725 -27.16 18.69 -31.64
N ILE A 726 -26.85 17.75 -32.53
CA ILE A 726 -25.48 17.27 -32.72
C ILE A 726 -24.91 17.83 -34.02
N ALA A 727 -23.64 18.27 -33.97
CA ALA A 727 -22.94 18.81 -35.12
C ALA A 727 -22.48 17.70 -36.09
N SER A 728 -22.25 16.50 -35.58
CA SER A 728 -21.92 15.31 -36.36
C SER A 728 -22.34 14.03 -35.61
N THR A 729 -22.28 12.90 -36.30
CA THR A 729 -22.47 11.57 -35.70
C THR A 729 -21.18 10.97 -35.15
N GLU A 730 -20.08 11.73 -35.09
CA GLU A 730 -18.83 11.28 -34.49
C GLU A 730 -19.01 11.13 -32.97
N PRO A 731 -18.67 9.97 -32.37
CA PRO A 731 -18.93 9.69 -30.96
C PRO A 731 -18.42 10.76 -30.00
N GLY A 732 -17.20 11.27 -30.23
CA GLY A 732 -16.59 12.32 -29.43
C GLY A 732 -17.38 13.63 -29.49
N GLN A 733 -17.84 14.03 -30.69
CA GLN A 733 -18.62 15.25 -30.88
C GLN A 733 -20.01 15.14 -30.24
N ILE A 734 -20.68 13.99 -30.37
CA ILE A 734 -21.98 13.74 -29.72
C ILE A 734 -21.88 13.95 -28.20
N ARG A 735 -20.80 13.46 -27.58
CA ARG A 735 -20.57 13.65 -26.13
C ARG A 735 -20.33 15.11 -25.76
N LYS A 736 -19.53 15.84 -26.55
CA LYS A 736 -19.29 17.27 -26.35
C LYS A 736 -20.59 18.06 -26.45
N ASP A 737 -21.40 17.80 -27.49
CA ASP A 737 -22.68 18.47 -27.70
C ASP A 737 -23.69 18.15 -26.59
N MET A 738 -23.74 16.90 -26.13
CA MET A 738 -24.60 16.51 -25.00
C MET A 738 -24.16 17.16 -23.69
N ALA A 739 -22.86 17.14 -23.37
CA ALA A 739 -22.33 17.83 -22.18
C ALA A 739 -22.66 19.32 -22.20
N ALA A 740 -22.38 20.00 -23.31
CA ALA A 740 -22.69 21.43 -23.47
C ALA A 740 -24.20 21.71 -23.33
N THR A 741 -25.04 20.80 -23.87
CA THR A 741 -26.49 20.92 -23.76
C THR A 741 -26.97 20.79 -22.31
N VAL A 742 -26.49 19.79 -21.57
CA VAL A 742 -26.83 19.61 -20.14
C VAL A 742 -26.31 20.79 -19.31
N ASP A 743 -25.05 21.18 -19.52
CA ASP A 743 -24.43 22.26 -18.76
C ASP A 743 -25.17 23.59 -18.96
N TYR A 744 -25.49 23.94 -20.20
CA TYR A 744 -26.18 25.19 -20.48
C TYR A 744 -27.69 25.13 -20.18
N PHE A 745 -28.42 24.19 -20.79
CA PHE A 745 -29.88 24.19 -20.74
C PHE A 745 -30.45 23.68 -19.42
N ILE A 746 -29.70 22.86 -18.68
CA ILE A 746 -30.12 22.37 -17.37
C ILE A 746 -29.39 23.13 -16.28
N LEU A 747 -28.08 22.94 -16.14
CA LEU A 747 -27.35 23.41 -14.96
C LEU A 747 -27.28 24.93 -14.83
N ASN A 748 -27.01 25.65 -15.91
CA ASN A 748 -26.88 27.11 -15.86
C ASN A 748 -28.23 27.81 -15.76
N ARG A 749 -29.23 27.37 -16.54
CA ARG A 749 -30.59 27.94 -16.46
C ARG A 749 -31.27 27.67 -15.12
N ALA A 750 -31.22 26.43 -14.63
CA ALA A 750 -31.80 26.08 -13.35
C ALA A 750 -31.06 26.79 -12.20
N GLY A 751 -29.72 26.83 -12.25
CA GLY A 751 -28.91 27.45 -11.21
C GLY A 751 -29.14 28.95 -11.06
N ALA A 752 -29.39 29.66 -12.16
CA ALA A 752 -29.74 31.09 -12.11
C ALA A 752 -31.11 31.36 -11.45
N ALA A 753 -31.99 30.35 -11.37
CA ALA A 753 -33.36 30.52 -10.88
C ALA A 753 -33.50 30.30 -9.36
N MET A 754 -32.67 29.45 -8.75
CA MET A 754 -32.75 29.14 -7.31
C MET A 754 -31.44 28.57 -6.77
N ASN A 755 -31.05 28.95 -5.56
CA ASN A 755 -29.81 28.50 -4.93
C ASN A 755 -29.71 26.97 -4.74
N ASN A 756 -30.80 26.25 -4.45
CA ASN A 756 -30.78 24.78 -4.44
C ASN A 756 -30.38 24.17 -5.79
N LEU A 757 -30.76 24.80 -6.90
CA LEU A 757 -30.40 24.38 -8.26
C LEU A 757 -29.02 24.88 -8.67
N ALA A 758 -28.52 25.95 -8.04
CA ALA A 758 -27.16 26.45 -8.23
C ALA A 758 -26.12 25.44 -7.70
N ASP A 759 -26.45 24.71 -6.63
CA ASP A 759 -25.60 23.69 -6.02
C ASP A 759 -25.88 22.26 -6.56
N MET A 760 -26.68 22.15 -7.62
CA MET A 760 -27.04 20.89 -8.26
C MET A 760 -25.95 20.42 -9.21
N ASN A 761 -25.71 19.11 -9.25
CA ASN A 761 -24.83 18.45 -10.21
C ASN A 761 -25.64 17.47 -11.06
N CYS A 762 -25.32 17.35 -12.35
CA CYS A 762 -26.03 16.47 -13.28
C CYS A 762 -25.09 15.54 -14.01
N HIS A 763 -25.53 14.31 -14.25
CA HIS A 763 -24.92 13.36 -15.18
C HIS A 763 -25.97 12.80 -16.14
N TYR A 764 -25.53 12.11 -17.18
CA TYR A 764 -26.38 11.59 -18.25
C TYR A 764 -25.89 10.24 -18.75
N ALA A 765 -26.81 9.45 -19.32
CA ALA A 765 -26.51 8.16 -19.93
C ALA A 765 -25.95 8.32 -21.36
N ASP A 766 -25.52 7.22 -21.97
CA ASP A 766 -25.03 7.26 -23.36
C ASP A 766 -26.07 7.85 -24.35
N PRO A 767 -25.75 8.94 -25.06
CA PRO A 767 -26.70 9.59 -25.96
C PRO A 767 -27.13 8.71 -27.12
N GLN A 768 -28.43 8.64 -27.36
CA GLN A 768 -29.04 7.88 -28.45
C GLN A 768 -29.28 8.81 -29.65
N VAL A 769 -28.51 8.61 -30.71
CA VAL A 769 -28.61 9.40 -31.94
C VAL A 769 -29.91 9.09 -32.67
N TRP A 770 -30.60 10.14 -33.12
CA TRP A 770 -31.82 10.02 -33.90
C TRP A 770 -31.51 9.47 -35.30
N SER A 771 -32.48 8.82 -35.93
CA SER A 771 -32.32 8.20 -37.25
C SER A 771 -31.91 9.18 -38.36
N ASN A 772 -32.16 10.48 -38.19
CA ASN A 772 -31.75 11.52 -39.13
C ASN A 772 -30.34 12.08 -38.89
N GLY A 773 -29.63 11.63 -37.84
CA GLY A 773 -28.27 12.05 -37.50
C GLY A 773 -28.13 13.51 -37.06
N ARG A 774 -29.22 14.21 -36.73
CA ARG A 774 -29.21 15.65 -36.38
C ARG A 774 -29.36 15.95 -34.89
N ALA A 775 -29.79 14.97 -34.12
CA ALA A 775 -29.98 15.12 -32.68
C ALA A 775 -29.65 13.81 -31.95
N ALA A 776 -29.37 13.91 -30.66
CA ALA A 776 -29.22 12.78 -29.77
C ALA A 776 -29.99 13.03 -28.47
N THR A 777 -30.67 12.01 -27.97
CA THR A 777 -31.44 12.08 -26.71
C THR A 777 -30.75 11.25 -25.64
N SER A 778 -30.69 11.77 -24.41
CA SER A 778 -30.19 11.04 -23.25
C SER A 778 -31.07 11.28 -22.03
N SER A 779 -31.17 10.26 -21.17
CA SER A 779 -31.66 10.45 -19.81
C SER A 779 -30.62 11.19 -18.99
N TYR A 780 -31.07 12.14 -18.18
CA TYR A 780 -30.23 12.82 -17.21
C TYR A 780 -30.75 12.62 -15.78
N THR A 781 -29.82 12.67 -14.83
CA THR A 781 -30.09 12.67 -13.40
C THR A 781 -29.32 13.81 -12.77
N CYS A 782 -30.04 14.62 -12.00
CA CYS A 782 -29.49 15.76 -11.28
C CYS A 782 -29.76 15.65 -9.79
N GLU A 783 -28.75 15.87 -8.96
CA GLU A 783 -28.88 15.90 -7.50
C GLU A 783 -28.41 17.23 -6.91
N GLY A 784 -29.09 17.71 -5.87
CA GLY A 784 -28.76 18.97 -5.21
C GLY A 784 -29.32 19.03 -3.79
N PRO A 785 -28.92 20.02 -2.98
CA PRO A 785 -29.30 20.10 -1.59
C PRO A 785 -30.71 20.67 -1.39
N LEU A 786 -31.32 20.34 -0.25
CA LEU A 786 -32.58 20.87 0.26
C LEU A 786 -32.34 21.53 1.62
N ARG A 787 -33.11 22.57 1.92
CA ARG A 787 -33.16 23.11 3.28
C ARG A 787 -33.80 22.07 4.21
N PRO A 788 -33.21 21.78 5.39
CA PRO A 788 -33.79 20.92 6.41
C PRO A 788 -35.20 21.27 6.85
#